data_AF-A0A9P7K6L1-F1
#
_entry.id   AF-A0A9P7K6L1-F1
#
_cell.length_a   1.000
_cell.length_b   1.000
_cell.length_c   1.000
_cell.angle_alpha   90.00
_cell.angle_beta   90.00
_cell.angle_gamma   90.00
#
_symmetry.space_group_name_H-M   'P 1'
#
loop_
_entity.id
_entity.type
_entity.pdbx_description
1 polymer ?
#
loop_
_entity_poly.entity_id
_entity_poly.type
_entity_poly.pdbx_seq_one_letter_code
_entity_poly.pdbx_strand_id
1 'polypeptide(L)'
;MLVTKNLVPGESVYGEKRISIEGGVEGTKTEYRVWNPFRSKLAAGVLGGLDDIYIKPGAKVLYLGAASGTSVSHVADIVGPEGVVYAVEFSPRSGRDLINMAKKRTNVIPIVEDARLPNKYRMLLSTVDVIFADVAQPDQARIVIHNAQSFLKDQGHVIISIKASCIDSTAPPETIFAAEVQKLKESQFKPLEQVTLEPYERDHAMVSDFGTDSSDSPPRYSSDFEEIPHPASNWASSHTHEEQLPLHYMSEEKARRRMAGRGAEPGAGIYNGQSEREQYDDDGKDVYSKIRPVKNRVGSGRLPHPPPPPATTIREFLLQNLEHVTPVVYTLLSCWTRFHKIGKSNYVVWDEAHFGKFGSHYLKREFYFDVHPPLGKMLVGLAGALAGYDGSFEFKSGVEYPENVPYVAMRVMLATFGVGMVPLSWYTAVELGMSQWASHLVALMVLLVFCLTKFHNQQYQSFTIDWWIWLFMTGFSIGCVTSVKMVGLFVTALVGLYTIEDLWDKFGDLKMSVRDQVKHWGARIFCLIIVPILVFMASFKIHFMVLNHSGPGDAQMSSLFQANLVGNDFSKNPLEVAYGSKITLKNMGWGGGLLHSHVQTYPVGSNQQQVTCYHYKDENNNWMVLPRWDQPEFNPNDELKYLKHGDVIRLQHTATSRNLHSHTVMAPVSKLNYEVSCYGNDTIGDVGDYWQVEVVDDIKRSKVDRIHSLTTRLRLRHQQLGCYLRASNTILPQWGFKQVETSCDKENNPKDVHTYWNVESHWNDRLPSADVKFYRSPFLRDFWHLNVAMMTSNNALIPDPDKEDILASKPFDWPFLHLGLRMCGWGDNQIKYYLLGTPVIAWGGSVSLIVGLLSFGVYILRRQRKYIDMEPREWDHYLYVGKIAFFGWALHYLPFLIMGRVTYVHHYLPTLYFSVLMLAHLLDHFVFSSRRFTAQTKWIVFGVCAGSIVGTFWWFKGMAFGIEGPINEHWGLLWRKSWNIYEVK
;
A
#
# COMPACT_ATOMS: atom_id res chain seq x y z
N MET A 1 -51.79 -27.90 -36.67
CA MET A 1 -51.01 -27.34 -35.55
C MET A 1 -49.78 -28.22 -35.39
N LEU A 2 -48.58 -27.64 -35.52
CA LEU A 2 -47.33 -28.40 -35.36
C LEU A 2 -47.02 -28.55 -33.86
N VAL A 3 -46.65 -29.76 -33.42
CA VAL A 3 -46.39 -30.06 -32.01
C VAL A 3 -45.15 -30.94 -31.84
N THR A 4 -44.41 -30.77 -30.75
CA THR A 4 -43.30 -31.65 -30.33
C THR A 4 -43.63 -32.31 -28.99
N LYS A 5 -43.15 -33.53 -28.75
CA LYS A 5 -43.32 -34.21 -27.46
C LYS A 5 -42.44 -33.52 -26.41
N ASN A 6 -43.02 -33.07 -25.30
CA ASN A 6 -42.28 -32.34 -24.28
C ASN A 6 -41.35 -33.27 -23.50
N LEU A 7 -40.06 -32.96 -23.47
CA LEU A 7 -39.08 -33.70 -22.66
C LEU A 7 -39.18 -33.35 -21.16
N VAL A 8 -39.73 -32.18 -20.81
CA VAL A 8 -39.89 -31.69 -19.43
C VAL A 8 -41.36 -31.37 -19.17
N PRO A 9 -42.21 -32.39 -18.88
CA PRO A 9 -43.63 -32.19 -18.66
C PRO A 9 -43.93 -31.19 -17.54
N GLY A 10 -44.92 -30.32 -17.74
CA GLY A 10 -45.33 -29.31 -16.76
C GLY A 10 -44.77 -27.91 -16.99
N GLU A 11 -43.77 -27.77 -17.87
CA GLU A 11 -43.09 -26.51 -18.13
C GLU A 11 -43.14 -26.06 -19.60
N SER A 12 -43.49 -24.79 -19.82
CA SER A 12 -43.36 -24.09 -21.11
C SER A 12 -42.10 -23.23 -21.14
N VAL A 13 -41.43 -23.11 -22.29
CA VAL A 13 -40.18 -22.33 -22.41
C VAL A 13 -40.42 -20.85 -22.67
N TYR A 14 -41.40 -20.53 -23.53
CA TYR A 14 -41.67 -19.15 -23.96
C TYR A 14 -43.18 -18.80 -23.93
N GLY A 15 -43.96 -19.56 -23.16
CA GLY A 15 -45.40 -19.36 -22.96
C GLY A 15 -46.28 -19.99 -24.03
N GLU A 16 -45.76 -20.98 -24.76
CA GLU A 16 -46.51 -21.76 -25.75
C GLU A 16 -47.60 -22.63 -25.13
N LYS A 17 -48.66 -22.89 -25.90
CA LYS A 17 -49.72 -23.81 -25.50
C LYS A 17 -49.16 -25.23 -25.37
N ARG A 18 -49.60 -25.95 -24.34
CA ARG A 18 -49.26 -27.35 -24.06
C ARG A 18 -50.51 -28.22 -24.14
N ILE A 19 -50.36 -29.43 -24.68
CA ILE A 19 -51.44 -30.39 -24.88
C ILE A 19 -51.07 -31.65 -24.10
N SER A 20 -51.84 -31.98 -23.08
CA SER A 20 -51.62 -33.19 -22.28
C SER A 20 -52.56 -34.29 -22.77
N ILE A 21 -52.02 -35.48 -23.04
CA ILE A 21 -52.77 -36.69 -23.40
C ILE A 21 -52.51 -37.72 -22.30
N GLU A 22 -53.58 -38.35 -21.81
CA GLU A 22 -53.45 -39.47 -20.87
C GLU A 22 -52.86 -40.68 -21.62
N GLY A 23 -51.69 -41.13 -21.18
CA GLY A 23 -51.05 -42.32 -21.73
C GLY A 23 -51.84 -43.57 -21.38
N GLY A 24 -51.79 -44.60 -22.24
CA GLY A 24 -52.52 -45.86 -22.07
C GLY A 24 -52.10 -46.74 -20.88
N VAL A 25 -51.31 -46.20 -19.94
CA VAL A 25 -50.89 -46.83 -18.69
C VAL A 25 -51.28 -45.88 -17.54
N GLU A 26 -52.09 -46.36 -16.60
CA GLU A 26 -52.59 -45.56 -15.47
C GLU A 26 -51.46 -44.76 -14.80
N GLY A 27 -51.61 -43.44 -14.79
CA GLY A 27 -50.70 -42.51 -14.11
C GLY A 27 -49.65 -41.80 -14.98
N THR A 28 -49.48 -42.14 -16.27
CA THR A 28 -48.52 -41.44 -17.15
C THR A 28 -49.19 -40.42 -18.07
N LYS A 29 -49.01 -39.12 -17.82
CA LYS A 29 -49.45 -38.04 -18.72
C LYS A 29 -48.34 -37.69 -19.70
N THR A 30 -48.58 -37.89 -21.00
CA THR A 30 -47.65 -37.42 -22.05
C THR A 30 -48.05 -36.00 -22.45
N GLU A 31 -47.11 -35.06 -22.40
CA GLU A 31 -47.35 -33.67 -22.76
C GLU A 31 -46.68 -33.34 -24.11
N TYR A 32 -47.37 -32.57 -24.94
CA TYR A 32 -46.90 -32.02 -26.20
C TYR A 32 -46.87 -30.49 -26.13
N ARG A 33 -45.92 -29.87 -26.84
CA ARG A 33 -45.74 -28.42 -26.93
C ARG A 33 -46.08 -27.94 -28.34
N VAL A 34 -46.86 -26.88 -28.45
CA VAL A 34 -47.18 -26.27 -29.74
C VAL A 34 -45.98 -25.52 -30.28
N TRP A 35 -45.57 -25.84 -31.51
CA TRP A 35 -44.45 -25.19 -32.20
C TRP A 35 -44.98 -24.08 -33.11
N ASN A 36 -44.69 -22.83 -32.76
CA ASN A 36 -45.21 -21.66 -33.46
C ASN A 36 -44.31 -21.30 -34.68
N PRO A 37 -44.83 -21.36 -35.93
CA PRO A 37 -44.05 -21.03 -37.13
C PRO A 37 -43.67 -19.54 -37.24
N PHE A 38 -44.43 -18.62 -36.63
CA PHE A 38 -44.07 -17.19 -36.58
C PHE A 38 -42.94 -16.86 -35.59
N ARG A 39 -42.43 -17.85 -34.84
CA ARG A 39 -41.33 -17.68 -33.88
C ARG A 39 -40.16 -18.62 -34.13
N SER A 40 -40.28 -19.53 -35.10
CA SER A 40 -39.28 -20.54 -35.38
C SER A 40 -39.21 -20.80 -36.88
N LYS A 41 -38.08 -20.42 -37.49
CA LYS A 41 -37.84 -20.57 -38.93
C LYS A 41 -37.88 -22.04 -39.37
N LEU A 42 -37.44 -22.94 -38.50
CA LEU A 42 -37.52 -24.38 -38.73
C LEU A 42 -38.98 -24.88 -38.77
N ALA A 43 -39.85 -24.41 -37.87
CA ALA A 43 -41.29 -24.72 -37.94
C ALA A 43 -41.97 -24.12 -39.16
N ALA A 44 -41.57 -22.91 -39.57
CA ALA A 44 -42.03 -22.29 -40.81
C ALA A 44 -41.60 -23.13 -42.03
N GLY A 45 -40.37 -23.66 -42.05
CA GLY A 45 -39.87 -24.55 -43.10
C GLY A 45 -40.67 -25.85 -43.19
N VAL A 46 -40.91 -26.52 -42.05
CA VAL A 46 -41.72 -27.75 -41.99
C VAL A 46 -43.14 -27.51 -42.52
N LEU A 47 -43.79 -26.39 -42.15
CA LEU A 47 -45.13 -26.06 -42.66
C LEU A 47 -45.13 -25.49 -44.08
N GLY A 48 -43.99 -24.97 -44.55
CA GLY A 48 -43.76 -24.46 -45.89
C GLY A 48 -43.53 -25.57 -46.93
N GLY A 49 -43.45 -26.83 -46.49
CA GLY A 49 -43.30 -27.99 -47.37
C GLY A 49 -41.85 -28.44 -47.57
N LEU A 50 -40.97 -28.23 -46.58
CA LEU A 50 -39.66 -28.89 -46.54
C LEU A 50 -39.86 -30.41 -46.39
N ASP A 51 -39.32 -31.21 -47.30
CA ASP A 51 -39.55 -32.65 -47.38
C ASP A 51 -38.94 -33.39 -46.18
N ASP A 52 -37.69 -33.06 -45.81
CA ASP A 52 -37.03 -33.61 -44.63
C ASP A 52 -36.16 -32.56 -43.91
N ILE A 53 -36.32 -32.45 -42.59
CA ILE A 53 -35.46 -31.61 -41.73
C ILE A 53 -34.24 -32.36 -41.19
N TYR A 54 -34.10 -33.66 -41.48
CA TYR A 54 -33.01 -34.55 -41.07
C TYR A 54 -32.76 -34.68 -39.55
N ILE A 55 -33.43 -33.86 -38.73
CA ILE A 55 -33.44 -33.88 -37.27
C ILE A 55 -34.40 -34.97 -36.81
N LYS A 56 -33.84 -36.13 -36.50
CA LYS A 56 -34.57 -37.32 -36.05
C LYS A 56 -34.24 -37.68 -34.59
N PRO A 57 -35.10 -38.47 -33.92
CA PRO A 57 -34.79 -39.02 -32.60
C PRO A 57 -33.41 -39.72 -32.59
N GLY A 58 -32.59 -39.43 -31.59
CA GLY A 58 -31.22 -39.97 -31.45
C GLY A 58 -30.13 -39.24 -32.22
N ALA A 59 -30.46 -38.25 -33.07
CA ALA A 59 -29.46 -37.51 -33.85
C ALA A 59 -28.62 -36.54 -33.00
N LYS A 60 -27.39 -36.26 -33.43
CA LYS A 60 -26.56 -35.18 -32.88
C LYS A 60 -26.67 -33.95 -33.77
N VAL A 61 -27.18 -32.86 -33.21
CA VAL A 61 -27.45 -31.60 -33.94
C VAL A 61 -26.52 -30.50 -33.46
N LEU A 62 -25.84 -29.81 -34.38
CA LEU A 62 -25.15 -28.56 -34.11
C LEU A 62 -26.05 -27.40 -34.54
N TYR A 63 -26.52 -26.62 -33.56
CA TYR A 63 -27.37 -25.46 -33.77
C TYR A 63 -26.53 -24.18 -33.67
N LEU A 64 -26.37 -23.48 -34.79
CA LEU A 64 -25.64 -22.20 -34.89
C LEU A 64 -26.61 -21.02 -34.80
N GLY A 65 -26.41 -20.11 -33.85
CA GLY A 65 -27.32 -18.97 -33.61
C GLY A 65 -28.44 -19.30 -32.62
N ALA A 66 -28.10 -20.02 -31.56
CA ALA A 66 -29.02 -20.58 -30.58
C ALA A 66 -29.53 -19.56 -29.53
N ALA A 67 -30.09 -18.44 -29.96
CA ALA A 67 -30.42 -17.25 -29.14
C ALA A 67 -31.11 -17.52 -27.78
N SER A 68 -32.43 -17.30 -27.66
CA SER A 68 -33.16 -17.38 -26.37
C SER A 68 -33.69 -18.77 -26.04
N GLY A 69 -33.25 -19.80 -26.77
CA GLY A 69 -33.64 -21.20 -26.54
C GLY A 69 -35.04 -21.60 -27.07
N THR A 70 -35.76 -20.73 -27.78
CA THR A 70 -37.12 -21.00 -28.30
C THR A 70 -37.15 -22.20 -29.26
N SER A 71 -36.50 -22.10 -30.42
CA SER A 71 -36.41 -23.19 -31.41
C SER A 71 -35.55 -24.35 -30.92
N VAL A 72 -34.44 -24.05 -30.23
CA VAL A 72 -33.50 -25.05 -29.70
C VAL A 72 -34.21 -26.04 -28.77
N SER A 73 -35.16 -25.55 -27.97
CA SER A 73 -35.95 -26.42 -27.08
C SER A 73 -36.87 -27.40 -27.83
N HIS A 74 -37.37 -27.05 -29.03
CA HIS A 74 -38.16 -27.94 -29.87
C HIS A 74 -37.26 -28.95 -30.61
N VAL A 75 -36.08 -28.52 -31.08
CA VAL A 75 -35.07 -29.42 -31.65
C VAL A 75 -34.64 -30.46 -30.61
N ALA A 76 -34.40 -30.04 -29.37
CA ALA A 76 -34.08 -30.94 -28.25
C ALA A 76 -35.21 -31.94 -27.96
N ASP A 77 -36.47 -31.51 -28.03
CA ASP A 77 -37.64 -32.39 -27.86
C ASP A 77 -37.76 -33.43 -28.98
N ILE A 78 -37.44 -33.08 -30.24
CA ILE A 78 -37.49 -33.98 -31.40
C ILE A 78 -36.37 -35.01 -31.36
N VAL A 79 -35.16 -34.56 -31.06
CA VAL A 79 -33.97 -35.42 -30.92
C VAL A 79 -34.13 -36.38 -29.74
N GLY A 80 -34.84 -35.98 -28.70
CA GLY A 80 -35.15 -36.84 -27.56
C GLY A 80 -33.94 -37.07 -26.63
N PRO A 81 -34.09 -37.97 -25.63
CA PRO A 81 -33.09 -38.16 -24.59
C PRO A 81 -31.81 -38.87 -25.05
N GLU A 82 -31.87 -39.60 -26.17
CA GLU A 82 -30.72 -40.35 -26.70
C GLU A 82 -29.81 -39.52 -27.61
N GLY A 83 -30.32 -38.43 -28.19
CA GLY A 83 -29.51 -37.54 -29.02
C GLY A 83 -29.06 -36.28 -28.27
N VAL A 84 -28.25 -35.46 -28.92
CA VAL A 84 -27.59 -34.29 -28.29
C VAL A 84 -27.71 -33.07 -29.19
N VAL A 85 -28.05 -31.92 -28.62
CA VAL A 85 -28.07 -30.63 -29.32
C VAL A 85 -26.96 -29.74 -28.76
N TYR A 86 -25.96 -29.45 -29.60
CA TYR A 86 -24.92 -28.47 -29.29
C TYR A 86 -25.39 -27.10 -29.75
N ALA A 87 -25.64 -26.20 -28.80
CA ALA A 87 -26.28 -24.92 -29.05
C ALA A 87 -25.26 -23.78 -28.95
N VAL A 88 -24.82 -23.24 -30.09
CA VAL A 88 -23.78 -22.20 -30.17
C VAL A 88 -24.43 -20.82 -30.24
N GLU A 89 -24.05 -19.95 -29.31
CA GLU A 89 -24.54 -18.57 -29.24
C GLU A 89 -23.41 -17.61 -28.83
N PHE A 90 -23.24 -16.51 -29.55
CA PHE A 90 -22.17 -15.55 -29.29
C PHE A 90 -22.52 -14.57 -28.15
N SER A 91 -23.81 -14.20 -28.03
CA SER A 91 -24.26 -13.19 -27.06
C SER A 91 -24.28 -13.76 -25.63
N PRO A 92 -23.54 -13.17 -24.67
CA PRO A 92 -23.59 -13.61 -23.27
C PRO A 92 -24.97 -13.45 -22.63
N ARG A 93 -25.78 -12.48 -23.09
CA ARG A 93 -27.15 -12.27 -22.58
C ARG A 93 -28.06 -13.42 -23.00
N SER A 94 -28.10 -13.74 -24.29
CA SER A 94 -28.88 -14.86 -24.83
C SER A 94 -28.36 -16.20 -24.31
N GLY A 95 -27.04 -16.35 -24.19
CA GLY A 95 -26.38 -17.51 -23.60
C GLY A 95 -26.83 -17.79 -22.16
N ARG A 96 -27.17 -16.77 -21.37
CA ARG A 96 -27.70 -16.96 -20.01
C ARG A 96 -29.07 -17.65 -20.02
N ASP A 97 -29.95 -17.24 -20.92
CA ASP A 97 -31.29 -17.83 -21.07
C ASP A 97 -31.18 -19.25 -21.64
N LEU A 98 -30.27 -19.46 -22.59
CA LEU A 98 -29.94 -20.78 -23.14
C LEU A 98 -29.42 -21.74 -22.06
N ILE A 99 -28.51 -21.29 -21.18
CA ILE A 99 -27.99 -22.09 -20.06
C ILE A 99 -29.12 -22.44 -19.08
N ASN A 100 -30.01 -21.49 -18.77
CA ASN A 100 -31.15 -21.76 -17.87
C ASN A 100 -32.13 -22.79 -18.45
N MET A 101 -32.33 -22.78 -19.77
CA MET A 101 -33.13 -23.79 -20.48
C MET A 101 -32.41 -25.15 -20.50
N ALA A 102 -31.11 -25.17 -20.78
CA ALA A 102 -30.28 -26.38 -20.81
C ALA A 102 -30.15 -27.07 -19.44
N LYS A 103 -30.26 -26.33 -18.32
CA LYS A 103 -30.34 -26.94 -16.97
C LYS A 103 -31.52 -27.92 -16.84
N LYS A 104 -32.59 -27.69 -17.58
CA LYS A 104 -33.82 -28.49 -17.52
C LYS A 104 -33.88 -29.53 -18.63
N ARG A 105 -33.29 -29.24 -19.79
CA ARG A 105 -33.14 -30.17 -20.92
C ARG A 105 -31.69 -30.64 -21.02
N THR A 106 -31.39 -31.76 -20.37
CA THR A 106 -30.03 -32.31 -20.22
C THR A 106 -29.39 -32.73 -21.54
N ASN A 107 -30.17 -32.90 -22.61
CA ASN A 107 -29.68 -33.19 -23.95
C ASN A 107 -29.21 -31.94 -24.74
N VAL A 108 -29.25 -30.75 -24.14
CA VAL A 108 -28.74 -29.51 -24.74
C VAL A 108 -27.41 -29.11 -24.08
N ILE A 109 -26.36 -28.95 -24.88
CA ILE A 109 -25.05 -28.46 -24.44
C ILE A 109 -24.90 -27.01 -24.93
N PRO A 110 -25.02 -26.00 -24.04
CA PRO A 110 -24.89 -24.60 -24.41
C PRO A 110 -23.42 -24.21 -24.56
N ILE A 111 -23.07 -23.62 -25.71
CA ILE A 111 -21.72 -23.18 -26.06
C ILE A 111 -21.75 -21.68 -26.32
N VAL A 112 -21.21 -20.89 -25.39
CA VAL A 112 -21.19 -19.43 -25.50
C VAL A 112 -19.89 -18.97 -26.16
N GLU A 113 -19.79 -19.15 -27.48
CA GLU A 113 -18.63 -18.80 -28.30
C GLU A 113 -19.04 -18.29 -29.70
N ASP A 114 -18.10 -17.70 -30.42
CA ASP A 114 -18.31 -17.18 -31.78
C ASP A 114 -18.30 -18.30 -32.83
N ALA A 115 -19.44 -18.52 -33.51
CA ALA A 115 -19.60 -19.53 -34.55
C ALA A 115 -18.60 -19.42 -35.71
N ARG A 116 -17.99 -18.24 -35.94
CA ARG A 116 -16.94 -18.03 -36.96
C ARG A 116 -15.63 -18.75 -36.66
N LEU A 117 -15.41 -19.15 -35.40
CA LEU A 117 -14.16 -19.71 -34.88
C LEU A 117 -14.37 -21.12 -34.27
N PRO A 118 -14.70 -22.14 -35.08
CA PRO A 118 -14.98 -23.51 -34.60
C PRO A 118 -13.84 -24.13 -33.79
N ASN A 119 -12.60 -23.75 -34.07
CA ASN A 119 -11.43 -24.20 -33.30
C ASN A 119 -11.53 -23.90 -31.80
N LYS A 120 -12.20 -22.81 -31.39
CA LYS A 120 -12.32 -22.44 -29.97
C LYS A 120 -13.18 -23.40 -29.16
N TYR A 121 -14.20 -23.99 -29.79
CA TYR A 121 -15.13 -24.91 -29.14
C TYR A 121 -15.00 -26.34 -29.66
N ARG A 122 -13.96 -26.65 -30.46
CA ARG A 122 -13.70 -27.99 -30.99
C ARG A 122 -13.62 -29.06 -29.90
N MET A 123 -13.10 -28.73 -28.72
CA MET A 123 -12.99 -29.68 -27.60
C MET A 123 -14.34 -30.05 -26.96
N LEU A 124 -15.40 -29.29 -27.25
CA LEU A 124 -16.72 -29.45 -26.62
C LEU A 124 -17.70 -30.27 -27.46
N LEU A 125 -17.42 -30.51 -28.74
CA LEU A 125 -18.31 -31.25 -29.64
C LEU A 125 -17.66 -32.50 -30.22
N SER A 126 -18.47 -33.55 -30.36
CA SER A 126 -18.18 -34.66 -31.25
C SER A 126 -18.63 -34.37 -32.67
N THR A 127 -18.34 -35.27 -33.62
CA THR A 127 -18.98 -35.22 -34.95
C THR A 127 -20.50 -35.25 -34.84
N VAL A 128 -21.18 -34.46 -35.66
CA VAL A 128 -22.63 -34.24 -35.66
C VAL A 128 -23.27 -34.76 -36.95
N ASP A 129 -24.53 -35.16 -36.85
CA ASP A 129 -25.30 -35.72 -37.98
C ASP A 129 -25.94 -34.59 -38.81
N VAL A 130 -26.36 -33.51 -38.15
CA VAL A 130 -27.05 -32.37 -38.79
C VAL A 130 -26.54 -31.04 -38.25
N ILE A 131 -26.31 -30.07 -39.12
CA ILE A 131 -26.09 -28.66 -38.75
C ILE A 131 -27.34 -27.87 -39.10
N PHE A 132 -27.91 -27.17 -38.12
CA PHE A 132 -28.94 -26.16 -38.36
C PHE A 132 -28.37 -24.77 -38.10
N ALA A 133 -28.45 -23.87 -39.09
CA ALA A 133 -27.89 -22.54 -39.01
C ALA A 133 -28.97 -21.45 -39.12
N ASP A 134 -29.13 -20.70 -38.03
CA ASP A 134 -29.98 -19.51 -37.92
C ASP A 134 -29.15 -18.29 -37.51
N VAL A 135 -28.05 -18.07 -38.24
CA VAL A 135 -27.11 -16.98 -38.00
C VAL A 135 -27.49 -15.76 -38.85
N ALA A 136 -27.65 -14.60 -38.21
CA ALA A 136 -28.01 -13.35 -38.89
C ALA A 136 -26.77 -12.48 -39.26
N GLN A 137 -25.71 -13.10 -39.79
CA GLN A 137 -24.49 -12.41 -40.23
C GLN A 137 -24.46 -12.26 -41.76
N PRO A 138 -23.63 -11.37 -42.34
CA PRO A 138 -23.47 -11.28 -43.79
C PRO A 138 -22.71 -12.48 -44.40
N ASP A 139 -21.87 -13.15 -43.63
CA ASP A 139 -21.01 -14.25 -44.06
C ASP A 139 -21.57 -15.64 -43.65
N GLN A 140 -22.88 -15.85 -43.81
CA GLN A 140 -23.58 -17.07 -43.35
C GLN A 140 -23.03 -18.34 -43.96
N ALA A 141 -22.94 -18.42 -45.30
CA ALA A 141 -22.39 -19.60 -45.98
C ALA A 141 -21.00 -19.97 -45.43
N ARG A 142 -20.12 -18.99 -45.23
CA ARG A 142 -18.76 -19.23 -44.72
C ARG A 142 -18.77 -19.83 -43.31
N ILE A 143 -19.63 -19.33 -42.43
CA ILE A 143 -19.77 -19.86 -41.06
C ILE A 143 -20.23 -21.32 -41.11
N VAL A 144 -21.21 -21.61 -41.95
CA VAL A 144 -21.76 -22.96 -42.11
C VAL A 144 -20.71 -23.91 -42.68
N ILE A 145 -20.02 -23.51 -43.76
CA ILE A 145 -18.95 -24.31 -44.39
C ILE A 145 -17.85 -24.65 -43.39
N HIS A 146 -17.36 -23.67 -42.61
CA HIS A 146 -16.28 -23.89 -41.65
C HIS A 146 -16.69 -24.83 -40.51
N ASN A 147 -17.94 -24.72 -40.03
CA ASN A 147 -18.48 -25.63 -39.01
C ASN A 147 -18.71 -27.03 -39.57
N ALA A 148 -19.20 -27.14 -40.80
CA ALA A 148 -19.43 -28.42 -41.44
C ALA A 148 -18.12 -29.17 -41.70
N GLN A 149 -17.10 -28.49 -42.22
CA GLN A 149 -15.76 -29.08 -42.38
C GLN A 149 -15.13 -29.54 -41.05
N SER A 150 -15.49 -28.90 -39.94
CA SER A 150 -14.94 -29.23 -38.62
C SER A 150 -15.69 -30.35 -37.91
N PHE A 151 -17.01 -30.44 -38.08
CA PHE A 151 -17.87 -31.25 -37.21
C PHE A 151 -18.89 -32.14 -37.92
N LEU A 152 -19.27 -31.87 -39.17
CA LEU A 152 -20.29 -32.66 -39.86
C LEU A 152 -19.71 -34.01 -40.28
N LYS A 153 -20.46 -35.09 -40.08
CA LYS A 153 -20.10 -36.41 -40.62
C LYS A 153 -20.22 -36.45 -42.14
N ASP A 154 -19.50 -37.36 -42.77
CA ASP A 154 -19.71 -37.69 -44.18
C ASP A 154 -21.18 -38.11 -44.40
N GLN A 155 -21.80 -37.65 -45.48
CA GLN A 155 -23.25 -37.80 -45.73
C GLN A 155 -24.16 -37.10 -44.70
N GLY A 156 -23.61 -36.22 -43.85
CA GLY A 156 -24.39 -35.41 -42.92
C GLY A 156 -25.17 -34.31 -43.64
N HIS A 157 -26.21 -33.79 -42.98
CA HIS A 157 -27.10 -32.81 -43.58
C HIS A 157 -26.92 -31.41 -43.01
N VAL A 158 -27.12 -30.40 -43.83
CA VAL A 158 -27.07 -28.99 -43.42
C VAL A 158 -28.39 -28.33 -43.76
N ILE A 159 -28.94 -27.58 -42.81
CA ILE A 159 -30.11 -26.73 -43.02
C ILE A 159 -29.72 -25.31 -42.67
N ILE A 160 -29.77 -24.42 -43.65
CA ILE A 160 -29.45 -23.01 -43.50
C ILE A 160 -30.71 -22.17 -43.69
N SER A 161 -30.94 -21.26 -42.74
CA SER A 161 -31.97 -20.23 -42.86
C SER A 161 -31.33 -18.93 -43.38
N ILE A 162 -31.45 -18.68 -44.68
CA ILE A 162 -30.90 -17.50 -45.33
C ILE A 162 -31.85 -16.32 -45.16
N LYS A 163 -31.33 -15.23 -44.59
CA LYS A 163 -32.04 -13.94 -44.48
C LYS A 163 -31.43 -12.93 -45.44
N ALA A 164 -32.13 -12.61 -46.52
CA ALA A 164 -31.61 -11.75 -47.58
C ALA A 164 -31.14 -10.38 -47.06
N SER A 165 -31.96 -9.71 -46.26
CA SER A 165 -31.67 -8.37 -45.71
C SER A 165 -30.45 -8.29 -44.77
N CYS A 166 -29.98 -9.41 -44.22
CA CYS A 166 -28.76 -9.44 -43.40
C CYS A 166 -27.48 -9.62 -44.23
N ILE A 167 -27.59 -10.11 -45.46
CA ILE A 167 -26.45 -10.31 -46.37
C ILE A 167 -26.23 -9.05 -47.19
N ASP A 168 -27.26 -8.60 -47.88
CA ASP A 168 -27.25 -7.35 -48.64
C ASP A 168 -28.67 -6.76 -48.65
N SER A 169 -28.86 -5.55 -48.13
CA SER A 169 -30.17 -4.89 -48.11
C SER A 169 -30.50 -4.15 -49.41
N THR A 170 -29.57 -4.06 -50.36
CA THR A 170 -29.73 -3.31 -51.61
C THR A 170 -30.14 -4.18 -52.79
N ALA A 171 -29.83 -5.47 -52.75
CA ALA A 171 -30.15 -6.42 -53.80
C ALA A 171 -31.51 -7.12 -53.56
N PRO A 172 -32.22 -7.55 -54.62
CA PRO A 172 -33.44 -8.34 -54.48
C PRO A 172 -33.19 -9.68 -53.74
N PRO A 173 -34.11 -10.19 -52.90
CA PRO A 173 -33.92 -11.44 -52.17
C PRO A 173 -33.58 -12.66 -53.04
N GLU A 174 -34.18 -12.76 -54.23
CA GLU A 174 -33.94 -13.85 -55.17
C GLU A 174 -32.48 -13.93 -55.64
N THR A 175 -31.83 -12.78 -55.84
CA THR A 175 -30.42 -12.76 -56.28
C THR A 175 -29.48 -13.17 -55.15
N ILE A 176 -29.83 -12.81 -53.91
CA ILE A 176 -29.06 -13.18 -52.71
C ILE A 176 -29.19 -14.68 -52.44
N PHE A 177 -30.39 -15.26 -52.56
CA PHE A 177 -30.59 -16.70 -52.40
C PHE A 177 -29.78 -17.49 -53.44
N ALA A 178 -29.83 -17.09 -54.72
CA ALA A 178 -29.03 -17.71 -55.77
C ALA A 178 -27.52 -17.62 -55.49
N ALA A 179 -27.04 -16.47 -54.99
CA ALA A 179 -25.63 -16.27 -54.67
C ALA A 179 -25.17 -17.14 -53.49
N GLU A 180 -25.95 -17.27 -52.42
CA GLU A 180 -25.60 -18.13 -51.28
C GLU A 180 -25.64 -19.61 -51.65
N VAL A 181 -26.64 -20.05 -52.43
CA VAL A 181 -26.70 -21.42 -52.96
C VAL A 181 -25.49 -21.73 -53.83
N GLN A 182 -25.02 -20.76 -54.63
CA GLN A 182 -23.82 -20.92 -55.45
C GLN A 182 -22.55 -21.06 -54.59
N LYS A 183 -22.41 -20.29 -53.50
CA LYS A 183 -21.28 -20.42 -52.55
C LYS A 183 -21.24 -21.79 -51.86
N LEU A 184 -22.41 -22.35 -51.52
CA LEU A 184 -22.51 -23.71 -50.98
C LEU A 184 -22.05 -24.74 -52.01
N LYS A 185 -22.52 -24.65 -53.26
CA LYS A 185 -22.10 -25.52 -54.37
C LYS A 185 -20.59 -25.48 -54.62
N GLU A 186 -19.98 -24.29 -54.57
CA GLU A 186 -18.52 -24.12 -54.71
C GLU A 186 -17.73 -24.83 -53.60
N SER A 187 -18.34 -25.02 -52.43
CA SER A 187 -17.75 -25.69 -51.26
C SER A 187 -18.13 -27.16 -51.16
N GLN A 188 -18.49 -27.79 -52.28
CA GLN A 188 -18.86 -29.21 -52.42
C GLN A 188 -20.16 -29.64 -51.74
N PHE A 189 -21.03 -28.69 -51.39
CA PHE A 189 -22.38 -28.99 -50.91
C PHE A 189 -23.33 -29.19 -52.10
N LYS A 190 -24.28 -30.14 -52.00
CA LYS A 190 -25.32 -30.41 -53.00
C LYS A 190 -26.71 -29.99 -52.46
N PRO A 191 -27.15 -28.74 -52.71
CA PRO A 191 -28.43 -28.25 -52.22
C PRO A 191 -29.57 -29.10 -52.79
N LEU A 192 -30.38 -29.67 -51.91
CA LEU A 192 -31.45 -30.61 -52.24
C LEU A 192 -32.76 -29.87 -52.49
N GLU A 193 -33.10 -28.96 -51.58
CA GLU A 193 -34.34 -28.21 -51.65
C GLU A 193 -34.15 -26.77 -51.18
N GLN A 194 -34.97 -25.87 -51.72
CA GLN A 194 -35.05 -24.49 -51.30
C GLN A 194 -36.54 -24.13 -51.14
N VAL A 195 -36.92 -23.70 -49.94
CA VAL A 195 -38.30 -23.31 -49.60
C VAL A 195 -38.29 -21.89 -49.07
N THR A 196 -39.12 -21.01 -49.64
CA THR A 196 -39.33 -19.67 -49.10
C THR A 196 -40.24 -19.74 -47.88
N LEU A 197 -39.97 -18.95 -46.84
CA LEU A 197 -40.70 -19.02 -45.56
C LEU A 197 -41.94 -18.11 -45.51
N GLU A 198 -42.42 -17.63 -46.65
CA GLU A 198 -43.69 -16.91 -46.80
C GLU A 198 -44.88 -17.87 -46.51
N PRO A 199 -45.90 -17.48 -45.73
CA PRO A 199 -46.21 -16.13 -45.22
C PRO A 199 -45.67 -15.83 -43.80
N TYR A 200 -44.81 -16.68 -43.22
CA TYR A 200 -44.38 -16.57 -41.82
C TYR A 200 -43.25 -15.55 -41.61
N GLU A 201 -42.23 -15.58 -42.48
CA GLU A 201 -41.05 -14.72 -42.43
C GLU A 201 -40.77 -14.16 -43.83
N ARG A 202 -40.85 -12.83 -43.99
CA ARG A 202 -40.55 -12.15 -45.27
C ARG A 202 -39.06 -12.20 -45.56
N ASP A 203 -38.69 -12.28 -46.84
CA ASP A 203 -37.30 -12.26 -47.33
C ASP A 203 -36.38 -13.34 -46.70
N HIS A 204 -36.97 -14.46 -46.30
CA HIS A 204 -36.24 -15.63 -45.80
C HIS A 204 -36.47 -16.86 -46.70
N ALA A 205 -35.40 -17.64 -46.88
CA ALA A 205 -35.46 -18.95 -47.51
C ALA A 205 -34.70 -19.97 -46.67
N MET A 206 -35.25 -21.18 -46.58
CA MET A 206 -34.58 -22.33 -46.01
C MET A 206 -34.00 -23.17 -47.14
N VAL A 207 -32.72 -23.52 -47.03
CA VAL A 207 -32.04 -24.41 -47.99
C VAL A 207 -31.58 -25.63 -47.21
N SER A 208 -31.92 -26.82 -47.70
CA SER A 208 -31.38 -28.08 -47.19
C SER A 208 -30.32 -28.61 -48.15
N ASP A 209 -29.27 -29.18 -47.57
CA ASP A 209 -28.05 -29.52 -48.30
C ASP A 209 -27.43 -30.82 -47.77
N PHE A 210 -26.69 -31.49 -48.65
CA PHE A 210 -26.01 -32.75 -48.43
C PHE A 210 -24.48 -32.56 -48.36
N GLY A 211 -23.88 -32.98 -47.24
CA GLY A 211 -22.43 -33.09 -47.08
C GLY A 211 -21.87 -34.25 -47.90
N THR A 212 -20.68 -34.06 -48.47
CA THR A 212 -20.05 -34.87 -49.53
C THR A 212 -20.05 -36.40 -49.38
N ASP A 213 -19.94 -37.06 -50.54
CA ASP A 213 -19.61 -38.48 -50.72
C ASP A 213 -18.08 -38.63 -50.79
N SER A 214 -17.48 -39.23 -49.77
CA SER A 214 -16.02 -39.41 -49.65
C SER A 214 -15.54 -40.70 -50.34
N SER A 215 -15.95 -40.95 -51.58
CA SER A 215 -15.48 -42.12 -52.34
C SER A 215 -14.07 -41.97 -52.93
N ASP A 216 -13.40 -40.83 -52.71
CA ASP A 216 -12.03 -40.57 -53.23
C ASP A 216 -11.11 -39.89 -52.20
N SER A 217 -11.38 -40.05 -50.90
CA SER A 217 -10.54 -39.49 -49.83
C SER A 217 -10.12 -40.58 -48.84
N PRO A 218 -8.82 -40.73 -48.50
CA PRO A 218 -8.42 -41.61 -47.41
C PRO A 218 -9.07 -41.13 -46.10
N PRO A 219 -9.32 -42.04 -45.12
CA PRO A 219 -9.86 -41.67 -43.82
C PRO A 219 -8.97 -40.60 -43.19
N ARG A 220 -9.52 -39.40 -42.96
CA ARG A 220 -8.75 -38.26 -42.45
C ARG A 220 -8.40 -38.49 -40.99
N TYR A 221 -7.10 -38.52 -40.70
CA TYR A 221 -6.60 -38.63 -39.33
C TYR A 221 -6.47 -37.23 -38.70
N SER A 222 -6.33 -37.16 -37.38
CA SER A 222 -6.19 -35.90 -36.64
C SER A 222 -5.01 -35.02 -37.11
N SER A 223 -4.07 -35.57 -37.89
CA SER A 223 -2.95 -34.86 -38.51
C SER A 223 -3.32 -34.07 -39.77
N ASP A 224 -4.41 -34.41 -40.45
CA ASP A 224 -4.75 -33.83 -41.77
C ASP A 224 -5.50 -32.49 -41.66
N PHE A 225 -5.76 -32.03 -40.44
CA PHE A 225 -6.38 -30.74 -40.15
C PHE A 225 -5.37 -29.58 -39.98
N GLU A 226 -4.07 -29.85 -40.10
CA GLU A 226 -3.03 -28.83 -39.89
C GLU A 226 -2.68 -28.00 -41.14
N GLU A 227 -3.18 -28.33 -42.34
CA GLU A 227 -2.88 -27.54 -43.55
C GLU A 227 -4.08 -27.38 -44.50
N ILE A 228 -4.80 -26.26 -44.37
CA ILE A 228 -5.55 -25.66 -45.49
C ILE A 228 -4.94 -24.29 -45.75
N PRO A 229 -4.30 -24.03 -46.90
CA PRO A 229 -3.74 -22.73 -47.22
C PRO A 229 -4.85 -21.72 -47.54
N HIS A 230 -4.83 -20.56 -46.90
CA HIS A 230 -5.63 -19.42 -47.34
C HIS A 230 -5.10 -18.89 -48.69
N PRO A 231 -5.95 -18.51 -49.67
CA PRO A 231 -5.47 -17.86 -50.89
C PRO A 231 -4.90 -16.48 -50.54
N ALA A 232 -3.71 -16.20 -51.07
CA ALA A 232 -2.98 -14.97 -50.84
C ALA A 232 -3.75 -13.75 -51.38
N SER A 233 -4.24 -12.88 -50.50
CA SER A 233 -4.55 -11.49 -50.84
C SER A 233 -3.30 -10.65 -50.69
N ASN A 234 -2.74 -10.23 -51.82
CA ASN A 234 -1.56 -9.37 -51.95
C ASN A 234 -1.66 -8.06 -51.14
N TRP A 235 -1.16 -8.05 -49.90
CA TRP A 235 -0.59 -6.86 -49.27
C TRP A 235 0.72 -7.28 -48.60
N ALA A 236 1.82 -6.77 -49.13
CA ALA A 236 3.17 -7.17 -48.76
C ALA A 236 3.50 -6.84 -47.29
N SER A 237 3.94 -7.85 -46.53
CA SER A 237 4.86 -7.65 -45.41
C SER A 237 5.87 -8.80 -45.38
N SER A 238 7.11 -8.43 -45.63
CA SER A 238 8.33 -9.23 -45.66
C SER A 238 8.61 -9.99 -44.36
N HIS A 239 8.98 -11.28 -44.53
CA HIS A 239 9.72 -12.17 -43.63
C HIS A 239 9.95 -11.73 -42.18
N THR A 240 9.18 -12.30 -41.26
CA THR A 240 9.55 -12.44 -39.84
C THR A 240 10.14 -13.82 -39.63
N HIS A 241 11.41 -13.87 -39.21
CA HIS A 241 12.02 -15.05 -38.59
C HIS A 241 11.22 -15.42 -37.33
N GLU A 242 10.87 -16.69 -37.18
CA GLU A 242 10.35 -17.26 -35.94
C GLU A 242 11.41 -17.14 -34.82
N GLU A 243 11.30 -16.10 -34.00
CA GLU A 243 12.01 -15.99 -32.71
C GLU A 243 11.09 -16.46 -31.59
N GLN A 244 11.60 -17.40 -30.78
CA GLN A 244 10.94 -18.06 -29.67
C GLN A 244 10.25 -17.07 -28.70
N LEU A 245 8.95 -17.31 -28.47
CA LEU A 245 8.16 -16.64 -27.42
C LEU A 245 8.73 -16.97 -26.02
N PRO A 246 8.80 -15.98 -25.10
CA PRO A 246 9.23 -16.23 -23.72
C PRO A 246 8.25 -17.16 -22.99
N LEU A 247 8.82 -18.10 -22.24
CA LEU A 247 8.16 -19.17 -21.46
C LEU A 247 7.03 -18.65 -20.56
N HIS A 248 5.79 -18.64 -21.07
CA HIS A 248 4.58 -18.88 -20.28
C HIS A 248 3.35 -19.28 -21.11
N TYR A 249 3.57 -19.97 -22.23
CA TYR A 249 2.54 -20.76 -22.90
C TYR A 249 3.13 -22.13 -23.22
N MET A 250 2.53 -23.21 -22.71
CA MET A 250 2.83 -24.56 -23.20
C MET A 250 2.36 -24.64 -24.66
N SER A 251 3.25 -25.01 -25.57
CA SER A 251 2.85 -25.44 -26.91
C SER A 251 2.21 -26.84 -26.84
N GLU A 252 1.15 -27.05 -27.63
CA GLU A 252 0.34 -28.29 -27.66
C GLU A 252 1.19 -29.55 -27.93
N GLU A 253 2.32 -29.39 -28.62
CA GLU A 253 3.20 -30.48 -29.00
C GLU A 253 3.92 -31.14 -27.81
N LYS A 254 4.16 -30.38 -26.72
CA LYS A 254 4.75 -30.92 -25.48
C LYS A 254 3.72 -31.63 -24.59
N ALA A 255 2.43 -31.34 -24.79
CA ALA A 255 1.32 -32.03 -24.12
C ALA A 255 1.02 -33.39 -24.78
N ARG A 256 1.13 -33.49 -26.11
CA ARG A 256 0.91 -34.75 -26.84
C ARG A 256 1.92 -35.86 -26.50
N ARG A 257 3.19 -35.53 -26.21
CA ARG A 257 4.23 -36.54 -25.88
C ARG A 257 4.11 -37.20 -24.50
N ARG A 258 3.19 -36.77 -23.62
CA ARG A 258 2.99 -37.39 -22.29
C ARG A 258 1.80 -38.36 -22.21
N MET A 259 0.96 -38.44 -23.25
CA MET A 259 -0.26 -39.26 -23.28
C MET A 259 -0.12 -40.52 -24.14
N ALA A 260 1.04 -41.18 -24.10
CA ALA A 260 1.21 -42.51 -24.67
C ALA A 260 2.16 -43.34 -23.80
N GLY A 261 1.61 -44.22 -22.96
CA GLY A 261 2.44 -45.10 -22.13
C GLY A 261 1.71 -45.94 -21.08
N ARG A 262 1.14 -47.05 -21.56
CA ARG A 262 0.90 -48.36 -20.87
C ARG A 262 -0.38 -48.54 -20.02
N GLY A 263 -1.12 -49.57 -20.43
CA GLY A 263 -2.35 -50.05 -19.83
C GLY A 263 -2.18 -51.14 -18.77
N ALA A 264 -3.36 -51.52 -18.29
CA ALA A 264 -3.80 -52.59 -17.40
C ALA A 264 -2.80 -53.65 -16.88
N GLU A 265 -2.88 -53.94 -15.57
CA GLU A 265 -3.30 -55.25 -15.03
C GLU A 265 -3.70 -55.17 -13.52
N PRO A 266 -4.42 -56.17 -12.96
CA PRO A 266 -5.21 -56.05 -11.73
C PRO A 266 -4.71 -56.89 -10.53
N GLY A 267 -5.01 -56.46 -9.28
CA GLY A 267 -5.27 -57.37 -8.14
C GLY A 267 -4.35 -57.30 -6.91
N ALA A 268 -4.98 -57.56 -5.75
CA ALA A 268 -4.48 -57.78 -4.38
C ALA A 268 -4.05 -56.51 -3.58
N GLY A 269 -4.51 -56.21 -2.37
CA GLY A 269 -5.38 -56.91 -1.41
C GLY A 269 -5.08 -56.43 0.03
N ILE A 270 -6.12 -55.96 0.74
CA ILE A 270 -6.47 -56.19 2.17
C ILE A 270 -5.57 -55.57 3.28
N TYR A 271 -6.16 -54.68 4.11
CA TYR A 271 -6.43 -54.76 5.58
C TYR A 271 -6.97 -53.39 6.06
N ASN A 272 -8.29 -53.20 6.30
CA ASN A 272 -9.07 -53.31 7.57
C ASN A 272 -8.46 -52.56 8.77
N GLY A 273 -9.15 -51.78 9.61
CA GLY A 273 -10.56 -51.36 9.84
C GLY A 273 -10.51 -50.15 10.81
N GLN A 274 -11.52 -49.31 11.07
CA GLN A 274 -12.84 -49.50 11.70
C GLN A 274 -13.55 -48.14 11.60
N SER A 275 -14.69 -48.03 10.91
CA SER A 275 -16.07 -48.03 11.44
C SER A 275 -16.48 -46.83 12.30
N GLU A 276 -17.23 -45.89 11.72
CA GLU A 276 -18.44 -45.34 12.34
C GLU A 276 -19.52 -45.18 11.26
N ARG A 277 -20.69 -45.76 11.54
CA ARG A 277 -21.92 -45.72 10.74
C ARG A 277 -22.70 -44.47 11.16
N GLU A 278 -23.12 -43.64 10.21
CA GLU A 278 -24.25 -42.73 10.38
C GLU A 278 -25.27 -42.92 9.25
N GLN A 279 -26.30 -43.69 9.62
CA GLN A 279 -27.73 -43.42 9.45
C GLN A 279 -28.15 -42.36 8.41
N TYR A 280 -28.89 -42.84 7.41
CA TYR A 280 -29.66 -42.04 6.46
C TYR A 280 -30.81 -41.33 7.18
N ASP A 281 -30.89 -40.00 7.05
CA ASP A 281 -32.14 -39.27 7.14
C ASP A 281 -32.36 -38.49 5.83
N ASP A 282 -33.53 -38.77 5.27
CA ASP A 282 -34.14 -38.23 4.07
C ASP A 282 -34.69 -36.83 4.40
N ASP A 283 -34.13 -35.78 3.79
CA ASP A 283 -34.82 -34.50 3.61
C ASP A 283 -34.08 -33.63 2.58
N GLY A 284 -34.71 -33.46 1.42
CA GLY A 284 -34.21 -32.62 0.34
C GLY A 284 -34.17 -31.14 0.72
N LYS A 285 -32.97 -30.57 0.83
CA LYS A 285 -32.70 -29.12 0.80
C LYS A 285 -31.34 -28.79 0.15
N ASP A 286 -31.39 -27.95 -0.88
CA ASP A 286 -30.40 -26.93 -1.30
C ASP A 286 -28.91 -27.28 -1.39
N VAL A 287 -28.51 -27.90 -2.51
CA VAL A 287 -27.09 -28.22 -2.84
C VAL A 287 -26.20 -27.00 -3.14
N TYR A 288 -26.74 -25.77 -3.21
CA TYR A 288 -25.93 -24.55 -3.39
C TYR A 288 -25.70 -23.71 -2.12
N SER A 289 -26.06 -24.20 -0.94
CA SER A 289 -25.76 -23.49 0.31
C SER A 289 -25.06 -24.38 1.33
N LYS A 290 -23.73 -24.52 1.17
CA LYS A 290 -22.68 -24.73 2.19
C LYS A 290 -21.47 -25.39 1.54
N ILE A 291 -20.64 -24.58 0.88
CA ILE A 291 -19.22 -24.94 0.74
C ILE A 291 -18.63 -24.81 2.16
N ARG A 292 -18.51 -25.93 2.87
CA ARG A 292 -17.63 -26.00 4.04
C ARG A 292 -16.21 -25.67 3.56
N PRO A 293 -15.42 -24.87 4.30
CA PRO A 293 -14.07 -24.53 3.87
C PRO A 293 -13.26 -25.83 3.87
N VAL A 294 -12.83 -26.25 2.68
CA VAL A 294 -11.83 -27.30 2.55
C VAL A 294 -10.57 -26.75 3.20
N LYS A 295 -10.21 -27.32 4.36
CA LYS A 295 -8.88 -27.14 4.94
C LYS A 295 -7.88 -27.74 3.96
N ASN A 296 -7.32 -26.94 3.07
CA ASN A 296 -6.04 -27.24 2.44
C ASN A 296 -5.23 -25.97 2.17
N ARG A 297 -3.95 -26.11 2.50
CA ARG A 297 -2.84 -25.16 2.65
C ARG A 297 -2.74 -24.03 1.61
N VAL A 298 -2.52 -22.83 2.15
CA VAL A 298 -1.63 -21.72 1.74
C VAL A 298 -1.16 -21.74 0.28
N GLY A 299 -1.59 -20.76 -0.50
CA GLY A 299 -1.03 -20.48 -1.82
C GLY A 299 -1.51 -19.13 -2.36
N SER A 300 -0.57 -18.22 -2.57
CA SER A 300 -0.74 -16.89 -3.15
C SER A 300 -1.65 -16.89 -4.38
N GLY A 301 -2.50 -15.87 -4.55
CA GLY A 301 -3.53 -15.75 -5.60
C GLY A 301 -3.12 -15.73 -7.08
N ARG A 302 -2.20 -16.59 -7.50
CA ARG A 302 -2.17 -17.17 -8.85
C ARG A 302 -2.98 -18.47 -8.82
N LEU A 303 -3.71 -18.77 -9.90
CA LEU A 303 -4.33 -20.09 -10.08
C LEU A 303 -3.25 -21.17 -9.86
N PRO A 304 -3.50 -22.23 -9.04
CA PRO A 304 -2.50 -23.25 -8.79
C PRO A 304 -2.13 -23.91 -10.11
N HIS A 305 -0.89 -23.72 -10.56
CA HIS A 305 -0.33 -24.59 -11.58
C HIS A 305 -0.09 -25.97 -10.96
N PRO A 306 -0.38 -27.07 -11.67
CA PRO A 306 0.06 -28.38 -11.20
C PRO A 306 1.58 -28.34 -10.97
N PRO A 307 2.09 -28.92 -9.88
CA PRO A 307 3.52 -28.87 -9.57
C PRO A 307 4.29 -29.41 -10.78
N PRO A 308 5.32 -28.68 -11.27
CA PRO A 308 6.10 -29.16 -12.38
C PRO A 308 6.74 -30.50 -11.99
N PRO A 309 6.92 -31.43 -12.94
CA PRO A 309 7.55 -32.71 -12.65
C PRO A 309 8.95 -32.48 -12.07
N PRO A 310 9.44 -33.38 -11.19
CA PRO A 310 10.74 -33.24 -10.55
C PRO A 310 11.81 -33.01 -11.60
N ALA A 311 12.57 -31.93 -11.44
CA ALA A 311 13.57 -31.52 -12.43
C ALA A 311 14.59 -32.63 -12.65
N THR A 312 14.76 -33.03 -13.91
CA THR A 312 15.71 -34.09 -14.30
C THR A 312 17.11 -33.53 -14.58
N THR A 313 17.21 -32.22 -14.80
CA THR A 313 18.45 -31.49 -15.06
C THR A 313 18.52 -30.19 -14.27
N ILE A 314 19.73 -29.70 -13.98
CA ILE A 314 19.95 -28.41 -13.29
C ILE A 314 19.31 -27.24 -14.06
N ARG A 315 19.37 -27.28 -15.41
CA ARG A 315 18.72 -26.26 -16.25
C ARG A 315 17.21 -26.26 -16.10
N GLU A 316 16.59 -27.43 -16.04
CA GLU A 316 15.15 -27.57 -15.84
C GLU A 316 14.75 -27.13 -14.43
N PHE A 317 15.56 -27.44 -13.41
CA PHE A 317 15.38 -26.96 -12.04
C PHE A 317 15.42 -25.42 -11.96
N LEU A 318 16.40 -24.79 -12.64
CA LEU A 318 16.53 -23.34 -12.68
C LEU A 318 15.38 -22.66 -13.43
N LEU A 319 14.93 -23.24 -14.55
CA LEU A 319 13.78 -22.72 -15.31
C LEU A 319 12.47 -22.86 -14.53
N GLN A 320 12.27 -23.96 -13.82
CA GLN A 320 11.10 -24.18 -12.97
C GLN A 320 11.05 -23.24 -11.76
N ASN A 321 12.20 -22.75 -11.29
CA ASN A 321 12.30 -21.87 -10.11
C ASN A 321 12.76 -20.44 -10.46
N LEU A 322 12.67 -20.03 -11.73
CA LEU A 322 13.23 -18.76 -12.21
C LEU A 322 12.67 -17.53 -11.47
N GLU A 323 11.42 -17.64 -11.00
CA GLU A 323 10.74 -16.61 -10.19
C GLU A 323 11.36 -16.37 -8.81
N HIS A 324 12.07 -17.37 -8.27
CA HIS A 324 12.79 -17.28 -7.00
C HIS A 324 14.30 -17.08 -7.18
N VAL A 325 14.88 -17.64 -8.25
CA VAL A 325 16.31 -17.50 -8.57
C VAL A 325 16.68 -16.03 -8.79
N THR A 326 15.86 -15.28 -9.52
CA THR A 326 16.11 -13.86 -9.83
C THR A 326 16.19 -12.97 -8.57
N PRO A 327 15.22 -12.99 -7.65
CA PRO A 327 15.32 -12.30 -6.36
C PRO A 327 16.56 -12.71 -5.54
N VAL A 328 16.96 -13.99 -5.57
CA VAL A 328 18.15 -14.47 -4.85
C VAL A 328 19.43 -13.85 -5.44
N VAL A 329 19.57 -13.82 -6.77
CA VAL A 329 20.71 -13.16 -7.43
C VAL A 329 20.77 -11.68 -7.07
N TYR A 330 19.64 -10.98 -7.13
CA TYR A 330 19.59 -9.57 -6.73
C TYR A 330 19.86 -9.36 -5.24
N THR A 331 19.46 -10.29 -4.37
CA THR A 331 19.79 -10.26 -2.95
C THR A 331 21.29 -10.41 -2.74
N LEU A 332 21.96 -11.33 -3.45
CA LEU A 332 23.41 -11.48 -3.39
C LEU A 332 24.16 -10.24 -3.90
N LEU A 333 23.70 -9.65 -5.01
CA LEU A 333 24.22 -8.38 -5.51
C LEU A 333 23.98 -7.24 -4.52
N SER A 334 22.85 -7.24 -3.82
CA SER A 334 22.56 -6.27 -2.76
C SER A 334 23.48 -6.44 -1.55
N CYS A 335 23.71 -7.67 -1.10
CA CYS A 335 24.69 -7.99 -0.07
C CYS A 335 26.08 -7.47 -0.48
N TRP A 336 26.49 -7.71 -1.73
CA TRP A 336 27.76 -7.19 -2.23
C TRP A 336 27.78 -5.65 -2.23
N THR A 337 26.81 -4.98 -2.84
CA THR A 337 26.79 -3.50 -2.90
C THR A 337 26.63 -2.82 -1.53
N ARG A 338 26.02 -3.46 -0.54
CA ARG A 338 25.79 -2.84 0.79
C ARG A 338 26.83 -3.21 1.84
N PHE A 339 27.42 -4.40 1.77
CA PHE A 339 28.46 -4.82 2.73
C PHE A 339 29.88 -4.59 2.23
N HIS A 340 30.09 -4.34 0.94
CA HIS A 340 31.42 -4.06 0.41
C HIS A 340 32.04 -2.84 1.10
N LYS A 341 33.19 -3.04 1.74
CA LYS A 341 33.97 -2.00 2.43
C LYS A 341 33.19 -1.26 3.53
N ILE A 342 32.18 -1.88 4.15
CA ILE A 342 31.34 -1.23 5.18
C ILE A 342 32.09 -0.81 6.46
N GLY A 343 33.15 -1.55 6.81
CA GLY A 343 34.03 -1.25 7.96
C GLY A 343 35.23 -0.35 7.63
N LYS A 344 35.36 0.11 6.37
CA LYS A 344 36.56 0.79 5.88
C LYS A 344 36.83 2.13 6.55
N SER A 345 35.79 2.90 6.85
CA SER A 345 35.93 4.08 7.70
C SER A 345 35.76 3.68 9.15
N ASN A 346 36.82 3.85 9.92
CA ASN A 346 36.85 3.76 11.38
C ASN A 346 36.42 5.05 12.08
N TYR A 347 35.82 6.01 11.36
CA TYR A 347 35.31 7.25 11.94
C TYR A 347 33.78 7.26 12.03
N VAL A 348 33.25 7.98 13.02
CA VAL A 348 31.82 8.31 13.15
C VAL A 348 31.41 9.23 12.00
N VAL A 349 30.43 8.81 11.20
CA VAL A 349 29.94 9.57 10.03
C VAL A 349 28.61 10.31 10.30
N TRP A 350 28.11 11.01 9.28
CA TRP A 350 26.86 11.77 9.29
C TRP A 350 25.70 11.01 9.92
N ASP A 351 25.04 11.66 10.89
CA ASP A 351 23.94 11.14 11.71
C ASP A 351 24.20 9.84 12.48
N GLU A 352 25.28 9.10 12.20
CA GLU A 352 25.78 8.01 13.05
C GLU A 352 26.14 8.54 14.45
N ALA A 353 26.65 9.79 14.53
CA ALA A 353 26.87 10.50 15.78
C ALA A 353 25.59 10.60 16.63
N HIS A 354 24.45 10.98 16.03
CA HIS A 354 23.18 11.14 16.72
C HIS A 354 22.52 9.78 17.02
N PHE A 355 22.31 8.96 16.00
CA PHE A 355 21.59 7.69 16.15
C PHE A 355 22.38 6.64 16.94
N GLY A 356 23.71 6.64 16.84
CA GLY A 356 24.59 5.81 17.68
C GLY A 356 24.53 6.24 19.15
N LYS A 357 24.56 7.55 19.42
CA LYS A 357 24.35 8.09 20.78
C LYS A 357 22.99 7.68 21.34
N PHE A 358 21.92 7.78 20.57
CA PHE A 358 20.60 7.34 21.00
C PHE A 358 20.53 5.82 21.23
N GLY A 359 21.17 5.02 20.38
CA GLY A 359 21.31 3.57 20.59
C GLY A 359 22.02 3.25 21.91
N SER A 360 23.05 4.02 22.26
CA SER A 360 23.80 3.89 23.52
C SER A 360 22.92 4.16 24.74
N HIS A 361 22.03 5.16 24.68
CA HIS A 361 21.08 5.42 25.77
C HIS A 361 20.10 4.25 26.00
N TYR A 362 19.69 3.50 24.97
CA TYR A 362 18.90 2.27 25.17
C TYR A 362 19.67 1.18 25.89
N LEU A 363 20.98 1.04 25.62
CA LEU A 363 21.84 0.06 26.30
C LEU A 363 22.08 0.44 27.76
N LYS A 364 22.32 1.73 28.03
CA LYS A 364 22.45 2.28 29.39
C LYS A 364 21.12 2.40 30.14
N ARG A 365 19.99 2.26 29.44
CA ARG A 365 18.63 2.49 29.93
C ARG A 365 18.37 3.92 30.41
N GLU A 366 19.13 4.88 29.90
CA GLU A 366 19.03 6.31 30.25
C GLU A 366 17.98 7.00 29.37
N PHE A 367 17.07 7.76 29.98
CA PHE A 367 16.08 8.51 29.24
C PHE A 367 16.72 9.67 28.45
N TYR A 368 16.32 9.81 27.20
CA TYR A 368 16.72 10.91 26.32
C TYR A 368 15.50 11.42 25.56
N PHE A 369 15.59 12.65 25.07
CA PHE A 369 14.56 13.29 24.26
C PHE A 369 15.06 13.46 22.82
N ASP A 370 14.20 13.17 21.85
CA ASP A 370 14.46 13.40 20.42
C ASP A 370 13.16 13.70 19.67
N VAL A 371 13.26 14.41 18.55
CA VAL A 371 12.13 14.83 17.70
C VAL A 371 11.49 13.69 16.89
N HIS A 372 12.15 12.54 16.74
CA HIS A 372 11.66 11.42 15.96
C HIS A 372 11.19 10.24 16.84
N PRO A 373 10.13 9.53 16.41
CA PRO A 373 9.64 8.31 17.05
C PRO A 373 10.74 7.27 17.35
N PRO A 374 10.52 6.40 18.36
CA PRO A 374 11.62 5.64 18.97
C PRO A 374 12.03 4.39 18.19
N LEU A 375 11.19 3.80 17.33
CA LEU A 375 11.43 2.45 16.78
C LEU A 375 12.75 2.34 16.02
N GLY A 376 13.09 3.34 15.19
CA GLY A 376 14.35 3.33 14.44
C GLY A 376 15.58 3.32 15.36
N LYS A 377 15.53 4.07 16.46
CA LYS A 377 16.64 4.16 17.43
C LYS A 377 16.70 2.93 18.33
N MET A 378 15.55 2.35 18.67
CA MET A 378 15.47 1.07 19.37
C MET A 378 16.11 -0.04 18.52
N LEU A 379 15.92 -0.04 17.20
CA LEU A 379 16.59 -0.98 16.30
C LEU A 379 18.11 -0.76 16.24
N VAL A 380 18.58 0.49 16.33
CA VAL A 380 20.02 0.79 16.47
C VAL A 380 20.55 0.27 17.81
N GLY A 381 19.83 0.48 18.91
CA GLY A 381 20.17 -0.08 20.22
C GLY A 381 20.18 -1.61 20.22
N LEU A 382 19.21 -2.24 19.55
CA LEU A 382 19.15 -3.70 19.36
C LEU A 382 20.35 -4.21 18.54
N ALA A 383 20.73 -3.52 17.47
CA ALA A 383 21.93 -3.84 16.71
C ALA A 383 23.20 -3.73 17.56
N GLY A 384 23.28 -2.72 18.43
CA GLY A 384 24.35 -2.60 19.43
C GLY A 384 24.37 -3.78 20.40
N ALA A 385 23.23 -4.13 20.99
CA ALA A 385 23.12 -5.25 21.93
C ALA A 385 23.52 -6.59 21.29
N LEU A 386 23.03 -6.86 20.07
CA LEU A 386 23.35 -8.09 19.33
C LEU A 386 24.82 -8.14 18.88
N ALA A 387 25.45 -6.98 18.65
CA ALA A 387 26.87 -6.87 18.32
C ALA A 387 27.78 -6.98 19.55
N GLY A 388 27.24 -7.01 20.78
CA GLY A 388 28.02 -7.03 22.01
C GLY A 388 28.52 -5.65 22.46
N TYR A 389 27.93 -4.56 21.97
CA TYR A 389 28.22 -3.20 22.43
C TYR A 389 27.50 -2.91 23.76
N ASP A 390 28.19 -2.25 24.69
CA ASP A 390 27.73 -1.95 26.06
C ASP A 390 27.16 -0.54 26.24
N GLY A 391 27.24 0.31 25.20
CA GLY A 391 26.79 1.71 25.28
C GLY A 391 27.85 2.69 25.81
N SER A 392 29.05 2.25 26.18
CA SER A 392 30.04 3.09 26.86
C SER A 392 30.56 4.25 26.00
N PHE A 393 30.74 4.02 24.70
CA PHE A 393 31.31 4.98 23.75
C PHE A 393 30.44 6.22 23.51
N GLU A 394 31.05 7.39 23.57
CA GLU A 394 30.38 8.66 23.25
C GLU A 394 30.53 8.96 21.75
N PHE A 395 29.44 8.81 20.99
CA PHE A 395 29.40 9.03 19.54
C PHE A 395 29.55 10.51 19.15
N LYS A 396 30.79 11.02 19.20
CA LYS A 396 31.16 12.36 18.73
C LYS A 396 31.43 12.34 17.22
N SER A 397 31.01 13.40 16.52
CA SER A 397 31.20 13.52 15.07
C SER A 397 32.69 13.52 14.70
N GLY A 398 33.08 12.72 13.70
CA GLY A 398 34.46 12.69 13.20
C GLY A 398 35.49 12.08 14.14
N VAL A 399 35.07 11.42 15.21
CA VAL A 399 35.95 10.69 16.12
C VAL A 399 36.17 9.26 15.63
N GLU A 400 37.36 8.73 15.86
CA GLU A 400 37.73 7.35 15.55
C GLU A 400 37.11 6.36 16.55
N TYR A 401 36.63 5.23 16.05
CA TYR A 401 36.10 4.15 16.88
C TYR A 401 37.24 3.42 17.61
N PRO A 402 37.13 3.23 18.93
CA PRO A 402 38.06 2.39 19.67
C PRO A 402 37.82 0.90 19.37
N GLU A 403 38.83 0.06 19.59
CA GLU A 403 38.80 -1.36 19.22
C GLU A 403 37.68 -2.16 19.90
N ASN A 404 37.20 -1.70 21.07
CA ASN A 404 36.13 -2.34 21.83
C ASN A 404 34.72 -2.05 21.28
N VAL A 405 34.55 -1.14 20.32
CA VAL A 405 33.24 -0.81 19.75
C VAL A 405 33.03 -1.63 18.48
N PRO A 406 32.04 -2.55 18.43
CA PRO A 406 31.80 -3.42 17.28
C PRO A 406 31.01 -2.68 16.16
N TYR A 407 31.49 -1.51 15.72
CA TYR A 407 30.82 -0.64 14.76
C TYR A 407 30.58 -1.33 13.39
N VAL A 408 31.49 -2.21 12.96
CA VAL A 408 31.34 -2.97 11.71
C VAL A 408 30.13 -3.89 11.78
N ALA A 409 29.96 -4.63 12.88
CA ALA A 409 28.82 -5.52 13.07
C ALA A 409 27.50 -4.73 13.13
N MET A 410 27.50 -3.59 13.84
CA MET A 410 26.35 -2.70 13.89
C MET A 410 25.98 -2.17 12.50
N ARG A 411 26.96 -1.71 11.71
CA ARG A 411 26.72 -1.25 10.32
C ARG A 411 26.19 -2.37 9.43
N VAL A 412 26.73 -3.59 9.54
CA VAL A 412 26.23 -4.75 8.78
C VAL A 412 24.76 -5.01 9.12
N MET A 413 24.42 -5.07 10.42
CA MET A 413 23.04 -5.28 10.87
C MET A 413 22.10 -4.20 10.35
N LEU A 414 22.47 -2.93 10.42
CA LEU A 414 21.65 -1.82 9.91
C LEU A 414 21.56 -1.82 8.38
N ALA A 415 22.63 -2.20 7.68
CA ALA A 415 22.66 -2.31 6.22
C ALA A 415 21.80 -3.50 5.71
N THR A 416 21.50 -4.51 6.54
CA THR A 416 20.59 -5.61 6.15
C THR A 416 19.20 -5.13 5.76
N PHE A 417 18.69 -4.04 6.36
CA PHE A 417 17.43 -3.44 5.95
C PHE A 417 17.52 -2.91 4.52
N GLY A 418 18.64 -2.26 4.18
CA GLY A 418 18.94 -1.83 2.80
C GLY A 418 19.08 -2.99 1.82
N VAL A 419 19.59 -4.15 2.28
CA VAL A 419 19.67 -5.38 1.49
C VAL A 419 18.28 -5.93 1.19
N GLY A 420 17.45 -6.08 2.23
CA GLY A 420 16.09 -6.62 2.13
C GLY A 420 15.17 -5.79 1.23
N MET A 421 15.45 -4.50 1.04
CA MET A 421 14.64 -3.68 0.15
C MET A 421 14.76 -4.05 -1.35
N VAL A 422 15.84 -4.71 -1.81
CA VAL A 422 16.00 -5.13 -3.23
C VAL A 422 15.05 -6.26 -3.62
N PRO A 423 15.03 -7.42 -2.95
CA PRO A 423 14.07 -8.45 -3.30
C PRO A 423 12.63 -7.95 -3.12
N LEU A 424 12.38 -7.07 -2.14
CA LEU A 424 11.06 -6.46 -1.94
C LEU A 424 10.64 -5.55 -3.09
N SER A 425 11.55 -4.80 -3.73
CA SER A 425 11.20 -3.98 -4.91
C SER A 425 10.93 -4.83 -6.16
N TRP A 426 11.69 -5.92 -6.36
CA TRP A 426 11.40 -6.89 -7.41
C TRP A 426 9.97 -7.42 -7.27
N TYR A 427 9.64 -7.94 -6.08
CA TYR A 427 8.29 -8.43 -5.84
C TYR A 427 7.25 -7.31 -5.91
N THR A 428 7.60 -6.07 -5.55
CA THR A 428 6.70 -4.92 -5.76
C THR A 428 6.36 -4.74 -7.24
N ALA A 429 7.36 -4.73 -8.14
CA ALA A 429 7.14 -4.55 -9.57
C ALA A 429 6.33 -5.69 -10.19
N VAL A 430 6.63 -6.93 -9.79
CA VAL A 430 5.87 -8.11 -10.21
C VAL A 430 4.41 -8.01 -9.77
N GLU A 431 4.16 -7.58 -8.53
CA GLU A 431 2.80 -7.39 -8.03
C GLU A 431 2.11 -6.14 -8.60
N LEU A 432 2.85 -5.13 -9.05
CA LEU A 432 2.26 -4.05 -9.82
C LEU A 432 1.82 -4.50 -11.22
N GLY A 433 2.16 -5.73 -11.64
CA GLY A 433 1.83 -6.31 -12.94
C GLY A 433 2.76 -5.84 -14.07
N MET A 434 3.94 -5.32 -13.73
CA MET A 434 4.93 -4.86 -14.70
C MET A 434 5.56 -6.04 -15.45
N SER A 435 6.05 -5.80 -16.67
CA SER A 435 6.81 -6.81 -17.42
C SER A 435 8.08 -7.25 -16.67
N GLN A 436 8.62 -8.43 -16.99
CA GLN A 436 9.86 -8.92 -16.37
C GLN A 436 11.02 -7.93 -16.55
N TRP A 437 11.08 -7.26 -17.71
CA TRP A 437 12.04 -6.21 -18.04
C TRP A 437 11.97 -5.02 -17.09
N ALA A 438 10.76 -4.48 -16.91
CA ALA A 438 10.51 -3.40 -15.99
C ALA A 438 10.79 -3.83 -14.54
N SER A 439 10.48 -5.09 -14.17
CA SER A 439 10.81 -5.64 -12.85
C SER A 439 12.32 -5.71 -12.62
N HIS A 440 13.11 -6.08 -13.63
CA HIS A 440 14.58 -6.04 -13.57
C HIS A 440 15.10 -4.61 -13.41
N LEU A 441 14.53 -3.65 -14.13
CA LEU A 441 14.89 -2.23 -13.99
C LEU A 441 14.50 -1.67 -12.62
N VAL A 442 13.31 -2.00 -12.09
CA VAL A 442 12.89 -1.59 -10.74
C VAL A 442 13.80 -2.18 -9.68
N ALA A 443 14.16 -3.46 -9.77
CA ALA A 443 15.08 -4.09 -8.81
C ALA A 443 16.49 -3.49 -8.88
N LEU A 444 16.96 -3.11 -10.07
CA LEU A 444 18.23 -2.41 -10.26
C LEU A 444 18.18 -0.96 -9.76
N MET A 445 17.06 -0.26 -9.96
CA MET A 445 16.94 1.16 -9.67
C MET A 445 16.45 1.46 -8.26
N VAL A 446 15.73 0.54 -7.60
CA VAL A 446 14.86 0.90 -6.49
C VAL A 446 14.59 -0.20 -5.49
N LEU A 447 14.22 0.25 -4.29
CA LEU A 447 14.16 -0.47 -3.03
C LEU A 447 12.83 -0.12 -2.28
N LEU A 448 11.79 -0.99 -2.37
CA LEU A 448 10.51 -1.13 -1.59
C LEU A 448 9.20 -0.28 -1.76
N VAL A 449 8.02 -0.92 -2.08
CA VAL A 449 6.57 -0.66 -1.71
C VAL A 449 5.74 -1.96 -1.94
N PHE A 450 5.97 -3.01 -1.15
CA PHE A 450 5.46 -4.36 -1.48
C PHE A 450 4.07 -4.72 -0.90
N CYS A 451 3.76 -4.31 0.34
CA CYS A 451 2.56 -4.81 1.02
C CYS A 451 1.26 -4.25 0.44
N LEU A 452 1.26 -2.98 0.02
CA LEU A 452 0.10 -2.33 -0.59
C LEU A 452 -0.30 -2.98 -1.92
N THR A 453 0.69 -3.37 -2.73
CA THR A 453 0.44 -3.96 -4.06
C THR A 453 -0.10 -5.37 -3.94
N LYS A 454 0.41 -6.16 -2.98
CA LYS A 454 -0.18 -7.45 -2.61
C LYS A 454 -1.65 -7.34 -2.17
N PHE A 455 -1.99 -6.33 -1.37
CA PHE A 455 -3.36 -6.08 -0.95
C PHE A 455 -4.28 -5.77 -2.16
N HIS A 456 -3.86 -4.89 -3.08
CA HIS A 456 -4.64 -4.57 -4.28
C HIS A 456 -4.93 -5.81 -5.14
N ASN A 457 -3.93 -6.67 -5.34
CA ASN A 457 -4.10 -7.86 -6.16
C ASN A 457 -5.13 -8.84 -5.62
N GLN A 458 -5.40 -8.81 -4.30
CA GLN A 458 -6.42 -9.63 -3.65
C GLN A 458 -7.80 -8.95 -3.56
N GLN A 459 -8.01 -7.77 -4.15
CA GLN A 459 -9.28 -7.03 -4.06
C GLN A 459 -10.49 -7.83 -4.60
N TYR A 460 -10.28 -8.65 -5.63
CA TYR A 460 -11.31 -9.46 -6.27
C TYR A 460 -11.70 -10.70 -5.43
N GLN A 461 -10.89 -11.05 -4.42
CA GLN A 461 -11.13 -12.15 -3.49
C GLN A 461 -11.13 -11.63 -2.04
N SER A 462 -12.02 -10.67 -1.82
CA SER A 462 -12.21 -10.01 -0.54
C SER A 462 -12.59 -10.98 0.60
N PHE A 463 -12.07 -10.74 1.81
CA PHE A 463 -12.28 -11.53 3.03
C PHE A 463 -11.68 -12.96 3.02
N THR A 464 -10.81 -13.28 2.06
CA THR A 464 -9.94 -14.47 2.16
C THR A 464 -8.88 -14.30 3.26
N ILE A 465 -8.27 -15.40 3.70
CA ILE A 465 -7.19 -15.38 4.69
C ILE A 465 -6.02 -14.53 4.17
N ASP A 466 -5.65 -14.70 2.90
CA ASP A 466 -4.58 -13.93 2.27
C ASP A 466 -4.91 -12.43 2.22
N TRP A 467 -6.15 -12.06 1.90
CA TRP A 467 -6.60 -10.67 1.94
C TRP A 467 -6.44 -10.06 3.34
N TRP A 468 -6.83 -10.78 4.38
CA TRP A 468 -6.65 -10.35 5.77
C TRP A 468 -5.18 -10.23 6.18
N ILE A 469 -4.35 -11.20 5.79
CA ILE A 469 -2.90 -11.17 6.06
C ILE A 469 -2.28 -9.93 5.43
N TRP A 470 -2.51 -9.66 4.15
CA TRP A 470 -1.90 -8.52 3.47
C TRP A 470 -2.45 -7.18 3.94
N LEU A 471 -3.74 -7.11 4.27
CA LEU A 471 -4.34 -5.91 4.86
C LEU A 471 -3.76 -5.62 6.26
N PHE A 472 -3.63 -6.65 7.10
CA PHE A 472 -3.02 -6.53 8.43
C PHE A 472 -1.53 -6.16 8.33
N MET A 473 -0.77 -6.83 7.46
CA MET A 473 0.65 -6.54 7.24
C MET A 473 0.87 -5.13 6.70
N THR A 474 -0.04 -4.61 5.86
CA THR A 474 -0.03 -3.21 5.42
C THR A 474 -0.20 -2.26 6.61
N GLY A 475 -1.18 -2.53 7.47
CA GLY A 475 -1.38 -1.79 8.72
C GLY A 475 -0.18 -1.81 9.65
N PHE A 476 0.35 -3.00 9.91
CA PHE A 476 1.53 -3.20 10.75
C PHE A 476 2.76 -2.47 10.19
N SER A 477 2.98 -2.55 8.87
CA SER A 477 4.07 -1.83 8.18
C SER A 477 3.91 -0.32 8.28
N ILE A 478 2.71 0.23 8.11
CA ILE A 478 2.44 1.68 8.28
C ILE A 478 2.73 2.10 9.73
N GLY A 479 2.28 1.29 10.71
CA GLY A 479 2.59 1.50 12.12
C GLY A 479 4.10 1.52 12.40
N CYS A 480 4.85 0.59 11.82
CA CYS A 480 6.31 0.56 11.96
C CYS A 480 6.97 1.79 11.31
N VAL A 481 6.58 2.14 10.09
CA VAL A 481 7.17 3.26 9.33
C VAL A 481 6.93 4.60 10.04
N THR A 482 5.71 4.84 10.54
CA THR A 482 5.39 6.01 11.38
C THR A 482 6.15 6.01 12.70
N SER A 483 6.39 4.83 13.30
CA SER A 483 7.17 4.68 14.53
C SER A 483 8.68 4.84 14.35
N VAL A 484 9.20 4.81 13.11
CA VAL A 484 10.61 5.10 12.80
C VAL A 484 10.84 6.60 12.59
N LYS A 485 9.99 7.25 11.79
CA LYS A 485 10.06 8.70 11.51
C LYS A 485 8.66 9.22 11.17
N MET A 486 8.32 10.43 11.62
CA MET A 486 7.00 11.05 11.37
C MET A 486 6.67 11.24 9.88
N VAL A 487 7.68 11.27 9.00
CA VAL A 487 7.51 11.28 7.53
C VAL A 487 6.72 10.06 7.04
N GLY A 488 6.66 8.98 7.82
CA GLY A 488 5.83 7.81 7.56
C GLY A 488 4.32 8.09 7.46
N LEU A 489 3.86 9.23 7.98
CA LEU A 489 2.48 9.69 7.81
C LEU A 489 2.14 9.95 6.33
N PHE A 490 3.13 10.23 5.48
CA PHE A 490 2.92 10.43 4.04
C PHE A 490 2.54 9.12 3.33
N VAL A 491 3.15 7.99 3.69
CA VAL A 491 2.71 6.66 3.22
C VAL A 491 1.32 6.35 3.74
N THR A 492 1.03 6.72 4.99
CA THR A 492 -0.32 6.56 5.58
C THR A 492 -1.36 7.32 4.77
N ALA A 493 -1.05 8.55 4.35
CA ALA A 493 -1.93 9.35 3.49
C ALA A 493 -2.11 8.71 2.10
N LEU A 494 -1.05 8.16 1.49
CA LEU A 494 -1.15 7.47 0.20
C LEU A 494 -2.09 6.27 0.28
N VAL A 495 -1.89 5.40 1.29
CA VAL A 495 -2.75 4.24 1.52
C VAL A 495 -4.16 4.68 1.87
N GLY A 496 -4.32 5.76 2.63
CA GLY A 496 -5.61 6.35 2.95
C GLY A 496 -6.38 6.83 1.71
N LEU A 497 -5.75 7.59 0.82
CA LEU A 497 -6.34 8.04 -0.44
C LEU A 497 -6.75 6.86 -1.32
N TYR A 498 -5.86 5.87 -1.45
CA TYR A 498 -6.15 4.63 -2.17
C TYR A 498 -7.34 3.87 -1.56
N THR A 499 -7.42 3.82 -0.22
CA THR A 499 -8.51 3.17 0.50
C THR A 499 -9.84 3.91 0.32
N ILE A 500 -9.82 5.24 0.29
CA ILE A 500 -11.00 6.07 0.04
C ILE A 500 -11.53 5.83 -1.38
N GLU A 501 -10.64 5.82 -2.37
CA GLU A 501 -11.00 5.49 -3.76
C GLU A 501 -11.60 4.09 -3.87
N ASP A 502 -10.95 3.09 -3.27
CA ASP A 502 -11.44 1.71 -3.30
C ASP A 502 -12.80 1.52 -2.60
N LEU A 503 -13.05 2.26 -1.51
CA LEU A 503 -14.35 2.29 -0.84
C LEU A 503 -15.41 3.05 -1.66
N TRP A 504 -15.00 4.08 -2.40
CA TRP A 504 -15.87 4.84 -3.29
C TRP A 504 -16.34 3.98 -4.48
N ASP A 505 -15.44 3.26 -5.12
CA ASP A 505 -15.77 2.33 -6.22
C ASP A 505 -16.70 1.21 -5.74
N LYS A 506 -16.44 0.68 -4.54
CA LYS A 506 -17.29 -0.31 -3.86
C LYS A 506 -18.66 0.24 -3.47
N PHE A 507 -18.74 1.52 -3.14
CA PHE A 507 -20.02 2.17 -2.89
C PHE A 507 -20.86 2.28 -4.17
N GLY A 508 -20.19 2.47 -5.33
CA GLY A 508 -20.84 2.48 -6.64
C GLY A 508 -21.28 1.11 -7.17
N ASP A 509 -20.80 -0.01 -6.60
CA ASP A 509 -21.19 -1.36 -7.02
C ASP A 509 -22.56 -1.75 -6.45
N LEU A 510 -23.59 -1.60 -7.28
CA LEU A 510 -24.99 -1.97 -6.97
C LEU A 510 -25.20 -3.47 -6.70
N LYS A 511 -24.22 -4.33 -7.00
CA LYS A 511 -24.31 -5.78 -6.75
C LYS A 511 -23.91 -6.16 -5.31
N MET A 512 -23.19 -5.28 -4.61
CA MET A 512 -22.66 -5.57 -3.29
C MET A 512 -23.69 -5.27 -2.18
N SER A 513 -23.81 -6.17 -1.21
CA SER A 513 -24.74 -5.99 -0.08
C SER A 513 -24.24 -4.91 0.90
N VAL A 514 -25.16 -4.21 1.57
CA VAL A 514 -24.84 -3.24 2.64
C VAL A 514 -24.03 -3.89 3.76
N ARG A 515 -24.32 -5.17 4.07
CA ARG A 515 -23.57 -5.92 5.08
C ARG A 515 -22.10 -6.08 4.69
N ASP A 516 -21.83 -6.38 3.42
CA ASP A 516 -20.46 -6.54 2.92
C ASP A 516 -19.73 -5.20 2.81
N GLN A 517 -20.45 -4.11 2.50
CA GLN A 517 -19.92 -2.75 2.63
C GLN A 517 -19.48 -2.45 4.08
N VAL A 518 -20.34 -2.70 5.07
CA VAL A 518 -19.99 -2.47 6.49
C VAL A 518 -18.80 -3.33 6.91
N LYS A 519 -18.71 -4.60 6.48
CA LYS A 519 -17.52 -5.43 6.73
C LYS A 519 -16.26 -4.83 6.12
N HIS A 520 -16.35 -4.28 4.91
CA HIS A 520 -15.22 -3.65 4.24
C HIS A 520 -14.72 -2.40 4.96
N TRP A 521 -15.63 -1.57 5.46
CA TRP A 521 -15.32 -0.43 6.32
C TRP A 521 -14.69 -0.89 7.64
N GLY A 522 -15.32 -1.83 8.33
CA GLY A 522 -14.83 -2.36 9.62
C GLY A 522 -13.43 -2.96 9.51
N ALA A 523 -13.18 -3.77 8.47
CA ALA A 523 -11.87 -4.39 8.23
C ALA A 523 -10.77 -3.35 7.96
N ARG A 524 -11.05 -2.32 7.15
CA ARG A 524 -10.09 -1.24 6.85
C ARG A 524 -9.85 -0.34 8.05
N ILE A 525 -10.88 0.03 8.81
CA ILE A 525 -10.72 0.81 10.04
C ILE A 525 -9.86 0.04 11.04
N PHE A 526 -10.13 -1.25 11.23
CA PHE A 526 -9.35 -2.07 12.15
C PHE A 526 -7.88 -2.19 11.68
N CYS A 527 -7.64 -2.65 10.46
CA CYS A 527 -6.28 -2.93 10.00
C CYS A 527 -5.48 -1.68 9.61
N LEU A 528 -6.09 -0.64 9.04
CA LEU A 528 -5.39 0.54 8.51
C LEU A 528 -5.43 1.76 9.42
N ILE A 529 -6.18 1.70 10.54
CA ILE A 529 -6.20 2.78 11.54
C ILE A 529 -5.84 2.23 12.92
N ILE A 530 -6.59 1.26 13.45
CA ILE A 530 -6.38 0.76 14.82
C ILE A 530 -5.03 0.05 14.95
N VAL A 531 -4.68 -0.87 14.05
CA VAL A 531 -3.41 -1.60 14.11
C VAL A 531 -2.19 -0.66 14.03
N PRO A 532 -2.08 0.29 13.09
CA PRO A 532 -0.98 1.25 13.07
C PRO A 532 -0.85 2.06 14.37
N ILE A 533 -1.98 2.54 14.93
CA ILE A 533 -2.00 3.27 16.21
C ILE A 533 -1.49 2.38 17.34
N LEU A 534 -1.91 1.11 17.40
CA LEU A 534 -1.45 0.17 18.41
C LEU A 534 0.06 -0.11 18.29
N VAL A 535 0.59 -0.27 17.07
CA VAL A 535 2.04 -0.46 16.85
C VAL A 535 2.82 0.80 17.26
N PHE A 536 2.30 1.98 16.95
CA PHE A 536 2.88 3.25 17.37
C PHE A 536 2.91 3.38 18.90
N MET A 537 1.78 3.16 19.57
CA MET A 537 1.70 3.17 21.04
C MET A 537 2.57 2.08 21.67
N ALA A 538 2.63 0.89 21.09
CA ALA A 538 3.49 -0.19 21.57
C ALA A 538 4.98 0.19 21.50
N SER A 539 5.40 0.87 20.43
CA SER A 539 6.78 1.36 20.29
C SER A 539 7.15 2.34 21.40
N PHE A 540 6.25 3.27 21.74
CA PHE A 540 6.45 4.19 22.86
C PHE A 540 6.38 3.49 24.22
N LYS A 541 5.52 2.47 24.36
CA LYS A 541 5.46 1.67 25.58
C LYS A 541 6.78 0.93 25.82
N ILE A 542 7.35 0.31 24.78
CA ILE A 542 8.68 -0.33 24.86
C ILE A 542 9.75 0.72 25.16
N HIS A 543 9.72 1.88 24.51
CA HIS A 543 10.64 2.99 24.76
C HIS A 543 10.68 3.39 26.25
N PHE A 544 9.52 3.64 26.88
CA PHE A 544 9.45 3.97 28.31
C PHE A 544 9.78 2.81 29.24
N MET A 545 9.51 1.56 28.83
CA MET A 545 9.88 0.39 29.63
C MET A 545 11.38 0.11 29.63
N VAL A 546 12.06 0.39 28.52
CA VAL A 546 13.51 0.19 28.38
C VAL A 546 14.30 1.35 29.01
N LEU A 547 13.88 2.60 28.78
CA LEU A 547 14.54 3.79 29.31
C LEU A 547 13.99 4.17 30.69
N ASN A 548 14.44 3.44 31.71
CA ASN A 548 13.94 3.59 33.07
C ASN A 548 14.89 4.33 34.02
N HIS A 549 16.05 4.81 33.55
CA HIS A 549 16.98 5.65 34.32
C HIS A 549 16.90 7.12 33.88
N SER A 550 17.21 8.04 34.80
CA SER A 550 17.38 9.46 34.49
C SER A 550 18.53 9.66 33.50
N GLY A 551 18.39 10.65 32.63
CA GLY A 551 19.33 10.96 31.56
C GLY A 551 19.11 12.38 31.02
N PRO A 552 19.92 12.84 30.06
CA PRO A 552 20.00 14.25 29.68
C PRO A 552 18.72 14.85 29.08
N GLY A 553 17.76 14.02 28.68
CA GLY A 553 16.50 14.47 28.08
C GLY A 553 15.30 14.49 29.02
N ASP A 554 15.45 14.09 30.28
CA ASP A 554 14.32 13.97 31.22
C ASP A 554 13.69 15.33 31.58
N ALA A 555 14.48 16.40 31.57
CA ALA A 555 14.10 17.80 31.70
C ALA A 555 12.88 18.19 30.85
N GLN A 556 12.78 17.67 29.62
CA GLN A 556 11.69 17.95 28.67
C GLN A 556 10.37 17.24 29.01
N MET A 557 10.39 16.30 29.96
CA MET A 557 9.21 15.58 30.42
C MET A 557 8.61 16.20 31.68
N SER A 558 7.35 15.88 31.97
CA SER A 558 6.71 16.31 33.21
C SER A 558 7.46 15.78 34.44
N SER A 559 7.49 16.54 35.55
CA SER A 559 8.17 16.10 36.78
C SER A 559 7.64 14.78 37.32
N LEU A 560 6.35 14.49 37.10
CA LEU A 560 5.73 13.21 37.48
C LEU A 560 6.32 12.02 36.69
N PHE A 561 6.61 12.22 35.41
CA PHE A 561 7.31 11.20 34.61
C PHE A 561 8.74 11.02 35.10
N GLN A 562 9.46 12.12 35.37
CA GLN A 562 10.82 12.05 35.88
C GLN A 562 10.90 11.31 37.23
N ALA A 563 9.90 11.47 38.09
CA ALA A 563 9.80 10.75 39.37
C ALA A 563 9.66 9.22 39.24
N ASN A 564 9.29 8.71 38.07
CA ASN A 564 9.29 7.28 37.78
C ASN A 564 10.65 6.73 37.34
N LEU A 565 11.61 7.59 37.02
CA LEU A 565 12.94 7.18 36.55
C LEU A 565 13.88 6.91 37.73
N VAL A 566 14.67 5.85 37.62
CA VAL A 566 15.73 5.48 38.57
C VAL A 566 16.87 6.51 38.44
N GLY A 567 17.37 7.00 39.58
CA GLY A 567 18.45 8.01 39.63
C GLY A 567 18.00 9.43 39.91
N ASN A 568 16.68 9.68 40.02
CA ASN A 568 16.16 10.96 40.49
C ASN A 568 16.00 11.01 42.03
N ASP A 569 16.26 12.18 42.61
CA ASP A 569 16.19 12.42 44.06
C ASP A 569 14.78 12.77 44.59
N PHE A 570 13.74 12.70 43.75
CA PHE A 570 12.37 13.08 44.12
C PHE A 570 11.77 12.25 45.27
N SER A 571 12.34 11.07 45.56
CA SER A 571 11.98 10.26 46.73
C SER A 571 12.36 10.91 48.06
N LYS A 572 13.33 11.83 48.06
CA LYS A 572 13.77 12.58 49.25
C LYS A 572 12.87 13.79 49.54
N ASN A 573 12.13 14.27 48.54
CA ASN A 573 11.31 15.46 48.66
C ASN A 573 10.20 15.26 49.70
N PRO A 574 10.00 16.22 50.62
CA PRO A 574 8.83 16.21 51.47
C PRO A 574 7.55 16.44 50.66
N LEU A 575 6.45 15.79 51.06
CA LEU A 575 5.21 15.80 50.30
C LEU A 575 4.51 17.16 50.33
N GLU A 576 4.40 17.78 51.50
CA GLU A 576 3.62 19.00 51.74
C GLU A 576 4.51 20.23 51.77
N VAL A 577 4.12 21.32 51.11
CA VAL A 577 4.93 22.55 51.09
C VAL A 577 4.57 23.46 52.27
N ALA A 578 5.57 24.02 52.94
CA ALA A 578 5.41 24.93 54.07
C ALA A 578 6.17 26.25 53.88
N TYR A 579 5.83 27.27 54.65
CA TYR A 579 6.65 28.49 54.74
C TYR A 579 8.06 28.14 55.23
N GLY A 580 9.07 28.81 54.66
CA GLY A 580 10.50 28.51 54.86
C GLY A 580 11.04 27.37 54.02
N SER A 581 10.20 26.70 53.23
CA SER A 581 10.66 25.61 52.36
C SER A 581 11.43 26.14 51.16
N LYS A 582 12.52 25.47 50.82
CA LYS A 582 13.26 25.69 49.58
C LYS A 582 12.63 24.82 48.49
N ILE A 583 12.23 25.42 47.38
CA ILE A 583 11.50 24.77 46.29
C ILE A 583 12.08 25.12 44.92
N THR A 584 11.86 24.25 43.94
CA THR A 584 11.94 24.62 42.53
C THR A 584 10.54 24.58 41.91
N LEU A 585 10.24 25.56 41.07
CA LEU A 585 8.95 25.65 40.38
C LEU A 585 9.15 25.27 38.91
N LYS A 586 8.39 24.30 38.42
CA LYS A 586 8.40 23.92 37.01
C LYS A 586 7.11 24.37 36.34
N ASN A 587 7.25 24.92 35.13
CA ASN A 587 6.12 25.26 34.30
C ASN A 587 5.53 23.98 33.67
N MET A 588 4.22 23.82 33.75
CA MET A 588 3.50 22.64 33.27
C MET A 588 3.04 22.77 31.81
N GLY A 589 3.28 23.92 31.16
CA GLY A 589 3.08 24.10 29.74
C GLY A 589 3.97 23.17 28.92
N TRP A 590 3.56 22.88 27.68
CA TRP A 590 4.35 22.03 26.78
C TRP A 590 5.70 22.67 26.47
N GLY A 591 6.80 22.00 26.87
CA GLY A 591 8.14 22.57 26.77
C GLY A 591 8.51 23.52 27.91
N GLY A 592 7.74 23.52 29.00
CA GLY A 592 8.01 24.34 30.19
C GLY A 592 9.31 23.98 30.90
N GLY A 593 10.06 25.01 31.31
CA GLY A 593 11.29 24.90 32.10
C GLY A 593 11.07 25.13 33.60
N LEU A 594 12.16 25.13 34.35
CA LEU A 594 12.24 25.56 35.74
C LEU A 594 12.35 27.07 35.83
N LEU A 595 11.67 27.68 36.80
CA LEU A 595 11.81 29.09 37.11
C LEU A 595 13.25 29.37 37.56
N HIS A 596 13.94 30.22 36.81
CA HIS A 596 15.38 30.45 36.93
C HIS A 596 15.68 31.95 37.05
N SER A 597 16.71 32.28 37.81
CA SER A 597 17.24 33.65 37.87
C SER A 597 18.75 33.63 38.00
N HIS A 598 19.45 34.43 37.18
CA HIS A 598 20.90 34.57 37.21
C HIS A 598 21.29 36.03 37.39
N VAL A 599 22.54 36.33 37.75
CA VAL A 599 22.98 37.65 38.23
C VAL A 599 22.85 38.79 37.21
N GLN A 600 22.78 38.48 35.91
CA GLN A 600 22.64 39.47 34.85
C GLN A 600 21.28 40.19 34.91
N THR A 601 21.27 41.45 34.49
CA THR A 601 20.08 42.31 34.48
C THR A 601 19.50 42.46 33.07
N TYR A 602 18.23 42.82 32.97
CA TYR A 602 17.62 43.12 31.67
C TYR A 602 18.33 44.32 31.02
N PRO A 603 18.78 44.22 29.75
CA PRO A 603 19.42 45.34 29.05
C PRO A 603 18.41 46.41 28.61
N VAL A 604 17.12 46.07 28.61
CA VAL A 604 15.99 46.92 28.23
C VAL A 604 14.84 46.67 29.20
N GLY A 605 14.11 47.72 29.60
CA GLY A 605 13.03 47.62 30.58
C GLY A 605 13.47 48.12 31.95
N SER A 606 13.29 47.31 32.98
CA SER A 606 13.49 47.72 34.38
C SER A 606 14.95 47.82 34.84
N ASN A 607 15.89 47.26 34.06
CA ASN A 607 17.28 47.02 34.47
C ASN A 607 17.42 46.17 35.76
N GLN A 608 16.38 45.45 36.15
CA GLN A 608 16.41 44.53 37.29
C GLN A 608 16.96 43.16 36.87
N GLN A 609 17.19 42.28 37.85
CA GLN A 609 17.75 40.95 37.61
C GLN A 609 16.78 40.11 36.77
N GLN A 610 17.32 39.37 35.79
CA GLN A 610 16.53 38.58 34.85
C GLN A 610 15.87 37.37 35.53
N VAL A 611 14.63 37.10 35.13
CA VAL A 611 13.90 35.88 35.47
C VAL A 611 13.47 35.19 34.19
N THR A 612 13.84 33.92 34.06
CA THR A 612 13.63 33.12 32.86
C THR A 612 13.11 31.73 33.22
N CYS A 613 12.80 30.95 32.19
CA CYS A 613 12.59 29.51 32.33
C CYS A 613 13.77 28.76 31.70
N TYR A 614 14.43 27.92 32.51
CA TYR A 614 15.59 27.14 32.13
C TYR A 614 15.31 25.63 32.26
N HIS A 615 15.71 24.82 31.29
CA HIS A 615 15.34 23.41 31.26
C HIS A 615 16.23 22.50 32.11
N TYR A 616 17.43 22.94 32.47
CA TYR A 616 18.35 22.12 33.26
C TYR A 616 18.29 22.50 34.73
N LYS A 617 18.56 21.52 35.59
CA LYS A 617 18.63 21.71 37.04
C LYS A 617 19.93 22.42 37.40
N ASP A 618 19.81 23.54 38.11
CA ASP A 618 20.93 24.26 38.70
C ASP A 618 20.55 24.89 40.06
N GLU A 619 21.53 25.45 40.76
CA GLU A 619 21.29 26.11 42.05
C GLU A 619 20.49 27.42 41.91
N ASN A 620 20.48 28.00 40.71
CA ASN A 620 19.76 29.22 40.34
C ASN A 620 18.27 28.97 40.05
N ASN A 621 17.79 27.73 40.19
CA ASN A 621 16.36 27.38 40.12
C ASN A 621 15.69 27.39 41.50
N ASN A 622 16.44 27.68 42.56
CA ASN A 622 16.00 27.51 43.93
C ASN A 622 15.34 28.76 44.51
N TRP A 623 14.10 28.61 44.98
CA TRP A 623 13.28 29.67 45.55
C TRP A 623 12.86 29.31 46.99
N MET A 624 12.85 30.29 47.89
CA MET A 624 12.37 30.14 49.26
C MET A 624 10.98 30.76 49.39
N VAL A 625 10.05 30.02 50.02
CA VAL A 625 8.68 30.50 50.27
C VAL A 625 8.64 31.30 51.57
N LEU A 626 8.42 32.61 51.47
CA LEU A 626 8.41 33.53 52.62
C LEU A 626 7.05 34.20 52.82
N PRO A 627 6.72 34.61 54.05
CA PRO A 627 5.53 35.43 54.32
C PRO A 627 5.68 36.84 53.75
N ARG A 628 4.56 37.56 53.64
CA ARG A 628 4.53 38.96 53.20
C ARG A 628 5.34 39.88 54.12
N TRP A 629 5.69 41.08 53.63
CA TRP A 629 6.45 42.08 54.41
C TRP A 629 5.67 42.63 55.63
N ASP A 630 4.34 42.56 55.62
CA ASP A 630 3.47 43.01 56.71
C ASP A 630 3.26 41.95 57.82
N GLN A 631 3.77 40.73 57.62
CA GLN A 631 3.73 39.66 58.59
C GLN A 631 5.07 39.54 59.33
N PRO A 632 5.09 38.93 60.54
CA PRO A 632 6.34 38.65 61.23
C PRO A 632 7.32 37.90 60.33
N GLU A 633 8.60 38.23 60.44
CA GLU A 633 9.66 37.52 59.71
C GLU A 633 9.59 36.02 60.01
N PHE A 634 9.93 35.23 58.99
CA PHE A 634 9.93 33.77 59.15
C PHE A 634 11.01 33.36 60.16
N ASN A 635 10.57 32.77 61.28
CA ASN A 635 11.47 32.16 62.25
C ASN A 635 11.47 30.63 62.07
N PRO A 636 12.62 30.00 61.80
CA PRO A 636 12.73 28.55 61.64
C PRO A 636 12.23 27.73 62.84
N ASN A 637 12.16 28.32 64.04
CA ASN A 637 11.74 27.66 65.28
C ASN A 637 10.22 27.67 65.53
N ASP A 638 9.46 28.48 64.79
CA ASP A 638 8.00 28.58 64.98
C ASP A 638 7.27 27.32 64.45
N GLU A 639 6.00 27.14 64.79
CA GLU A 639 5.20 26.01 64.29
C GLU A 639 5.13 25.95 62.75
N LEU A 640 5.12 24.73 62.20
CA LEU A 640 5.07 24.52 60.74
C LEU A 640 3.76 25.06 60.16
N LYS A 641 3.86 26.14 59.39
CA LYS A 641 2.75 26.70 58.62
C LYS A 641 2.77 26.15 57.20
N TYR A 642 1.79 25.31 56.88
CA TYR A 642 1.62 24.74 55.54
C TYR A 642 1.04 25.76 54.55
N LEU A 643 1.47 25.67 53.30
CA LEU A 643 0.98 26.51 52.21
C LEU A 643 -0.38 25.99 51.70
N LYS A 644 -1.34 26.90 51.57
CA LYS A 644 -2.73 26.61 51.17
C LYS A 644 -3.17 27.46 49.97
N HIS A 645 -4.31 27.07 49.39
CA HIS A 645 -4.96 27.86 48.36
C HIS A 645 -5.37 29.24 48.92
N GLY A 646 -5.05 30.30 48.18
CA GLY A 646 -5.38 31.69 48.51
C GLY A 646 -4.31 32.41 49.32
N ASP A 647 -3.30 31.69 49.82
CA ASP A 647 -2.18 32.28 50.55
C ASP A 647 -1.39 33.22 49.64
N VAL A 648 -0.97 34.36 50.21
CA VAL A 648 -0.10 35.32 49.54
C VAL A 648 1.30 35.15 50.07
N ILE A 649 2.25 34.91 49.17
CA ILE A 649 3.64 34.60 49.48
C ILE A 649 4.59 35.55 48.76
N ARG A 650 5.82 35.58 49.26
CA ARG A 650 6.99 36.06 48.51
C ARG A 650 7.85 34.86 48.12
N LEU A 651 8.39 34.89 46.92
CA LEU A 651 9.35 33.90 46.45
C LEU A 651 10.72 34.58 46.36
N GLN A 652 11.63 34.18 47.24
CA GLN A 652 12.97 34.74 47.26
C GLN A 652 13.95 33.80 46.57
N HIS A 653 14.73 34.32 45.64
CA HIS A 653 15.78 33.57 44.97
C HIS A 653 16.96 33.30 45.93
N THR A 654 17.25 32.04 46.19
CA THR A 654 18.19 31.67 47.26
C THR A 654 19.65 32.07 47.01
N ALA A 655 20.08 32.14 45.74
CA ALA A 655 21.47 32.47 45.41
C ALA A 655 21.76 33.98 45.39
N THR A 656 20.74 34.82 45.16
CA THR A 656 20.90 36.29 45.07
C THR A 656 20.12 37.08 46.11
N SER A 657 19.36 36.40 46.98
CA SER A 657 18.46 36.97 47.99
C SER A 657 17.41 37.95 47.46
N ARG A 658 17.19 38.00 46.14
CA ARG A 658 16.20 38.91 45.51
C ARG A 658 14.82 38.29 45.47
N ASN A 659 13.77 39.10 45.52
CA ASN A 659 12.39 38.64 45.47
C ASN A 659 11.87 38.61 44.03
N LEU A 660 11.07 37.58 43.71
CA LEU A 660 10.32 37.51 42.46
C LEU A 660 9.31 38.65 42.42
N HIS A 661 9.44 39.50 41.41
CA HIS A 661 8.78 40.79 41.35
C HIS A 661 8.14 41.02 39.98
N SER A 662 7.04 41.77 39.93
CA SER A 662 6.48 42.27 38.68
C SER A 662 5.98 43.70 38.82
N HIS A 663 6.11 44.46 37.74
CA HIS A 663 5.87 45.90 37.71
C HIS A 663 5.26 46.29 36.35
N THR A 664 4.88 47.55 36.17
CA THR A 664 4.11 48.00 34.98
C THR A 664 4.94 48.15 33.70
N VAL A 665 6.23 47.81 33.72
CA VAL A 665 7.07 47.77 32.52
C VAL A 665 6.70 46.55 31.69
N MET A 666 6.70 46.71 30.37
CA MET A 666 6.29 45.66 29.44
C MET A 666 7.43 44.66 29.23
N ALA A 667 7.09 43.38 29.11
CA ALA A 667 8.07 42.32 28.91
C ALA A 667 8.95 42.56 27.66
N PRO A 668 10.21 42.09 27.66
CA PRO A 668 11.18 42.41 26.62
C PRO A 668 10.77 41.93 25.23
N VAL A 669 10.15 40.75 25.11
CA VAL A 669 9.67 40.19 23.83
C VAL A 669 8.15 40.19 23.78
N SER A 670 7.48 39.64 24.79
CA SER A 670 6.02 39.56 24.85
C SER A 670 5.38 40.87 25.31
N LYS A 671 5.43 41.91 24.46
CA LYS A 671 5.01 43.29 24.80
C LYS A 671 3.59 43.45 25.33
N LEU A 672 2.70 42.48 25.16
CA LEU A 672 1.35 42.53 25.74
C LEU A 672 1.34 42.30 27.25
N ASN A 673 2.34 41.57 27.76
CA ASN A 673 2.49 41.16 29.15
C ASN A 673 3.41 42.11 29.93
N TYR A 674 3.31 42.07 31.26
CA TYR A 674 4.25 42.78 32.13
C TYR A 674 5.54 41.98 32.32
N GLU A 675 6.63 42.70 32.55
CA GLU A 675 7.95 42.15 32.87
C GLU A 675 7.92 41.48 34.26
N VAL A 676 8.55 40.31 34.36
CA VAL A 676 8.82 39.62 35.63
C VAL A 676 10.32 39.65 35.85
N SER A 677 10.73 40.04 37.04
CA SER A 677 12.12 40.33 37.38
C SER A 677 12.42 39.92 38.82
N CYS A 678 13.69 40.06 39.23
CA CYS A 678 14.12 39.90 40.61
C CYS A 678 14.55 41.26 41.19
N TYR A 679 13.84 41.70 42.24
CA TYR A 679 14.04 43.02 42.87
C TYR A 679 14.33 42.90 44.38
N GLY A 680 14.99 43.91 44.91
CA GLY A 680 15.24 44.03 46.35
C GLY A 680 16.29 43.05 46.91
N ASN A 681 16.19 42.79 48.21
CA ASN A 681 17.00 41.84 48.97
C ASN A 681 16.20 41.32 50.19
N ASP A 682 16.88 40.80 51.23
CA ASP A 682 16.25 40.32 52.47
C ASP A 682 15.45 41.39 53.24
N THR A 683 15.83 42.67 53.10
CA THR A 683 15.28 43.81 53.86
C THR A 683 14.54 44.84 53.00
N ILE A 684 14.84 44.85 51.70
CA ILE A 684 14.33 45.80 50.73
C ILE A 684 13.38 45.05 49.81
N GLY A 685 12.14 45.50 49.75
CA GLY A 685 11.13 45.00 48.82
C GLY A 685 9.88 45.85 48.91
N ASP A 686 8.89 45.50 48.11
CA ASP A 686 7.63 46.23 48.03
C ASP A 686 6.43 45.30 47.80
N VAL A 687 5.26 45.89 47.55
CA VAL A 687 4.02 45.16 47.28
C VAL A 687 4.02 44.44 45.93
N GLY A 688 4.98 44.73 45.05
CA GLY A 688 5.20 44.04 43.77
C GLY A 688 5.89 42.68 43.92
N ASP A 689 6.24 42.28 45.15
CA ASP A 689 6.78 40.96 45.46
C ASP A 689 5.69 39.93 45.82
N TYR A 690 4.42 40.35 45.88
CA TYR A 690 3.32 39.54 46.41
C TYR A 690 2.65 38.69 45.34
N TRP A 691 2.77 37.37 45.51
CA TRP A 691 2.16 36.36 44.65
C TRP A 691 1.13 35.55 45.44
N GLN A 692 -0.12 35.60 45.00
CA GLN A 692 -1.20 34.77 45.53
C GLN A 692 -1.19 33.39 44.87
N VAL A 693 -1.24 32.35 45.69
CA VAL A 693 -1.22 30.96 45.24
C VAL A 693 -2.63 30.47 44.95
N GLU A 694 -2.92 30.18 43.69
CA GLU A 694 -4.20 29.64 43.25
C GLU A 694 -4.06 28.17 42.86
N VAL A 695 -4.72 27.26 43.58
CA VAL A 695 -4.69 25.83 43.25
C VAL A 695 -5.70 25.59 42.12
N VAL A 696 -5.24 24.98 41.03
CA VAL A 696 -6.08 24.59 39.90
C VAL A 696 -6.75 23.27 40.22
N ASP A 697 -5.94 22.24 40.46
CA ASP A 697 -6.35 20.91 40.90
C ASP A 697 -5.14 20.07 41.35
N ASP A 698 -5.40 18.84 41.77
CA ASP A 698 -4.36 17.84 42.04
C ASP A 698 -4.59 16.61 41.15
N ILE A 699 -3.50 16.14 40.54
CA ILE A 699 -3.53 15.06 39.54
C ILE A 699 -4.05 13.74 40.12
N LYS A 700 -3.88 13.48 41.42
CA LYS A 700 -4.27 12.22 42.07
C LYS A 700 -5.42 12.36 43.04
N ARG A 701 -5.67 13.55 43.58
CA ARG A 701 -6.70 13.79 44.60
C ARG A 701 -7.72 14.82 44.10
N SER A 702 -9.01 14.54 44.30
CA SER A 702 -10.09 15.40 43.82
C SER A 702 -10.24 16.72 44.58
N LYS A 703 -9.81 16.77 45.86
CA LYS A 703 -9.74 17.99 46.68
C LYS A 703 -8.52 17.90 47.58
N VAL A 704 -7.78 18.99 47.69
CA VAL A 704 -6.54 19.06 48.45
C VAL A 704 -6.51 20.37 49.23
N ASP A 705 -6.44 20.26 50.55
CA ASP A 705 -6.35 21.42 51.47
C ASP A 705 -4.91 21.95 51.62
N ARG A 706 -3.90 21.18 51.19
CA ARG A 706 -2.46 21.45 51.38
C ARG A 706 -1.70 21.21 50.08
N ILE A 707 -0.84 22.14 49.68
CA ILE A 707 -0.12 22.02 48.40
C ILE A 707 0.91 20.89 48.49
N HIS A 708 0.84 19.95 47.53
CA HIS A 708 1.78 18.84 47.44
C HIS A 708 2.82 19.06 46.34
N SER A 709 4.05 18.57 46.57
CA SER A 709 5.06 18.48 45.52
C SER A 709 4.63 17.55 44.39
N LEU A 710 4.98 17.88 43.16
CA LEU A 710 4.76 17.15 41.90
C LEU A 710 3.30 17.00 41.44
N THR A 711 2.33 16.82 42.34
CA THR A 711 0.94 16.47 41.97
C THR A 711 -0.01 17.67 41.90
N THR A 712 0.20 18.69 42.72
CA THR A 712 -0.66 19.87 42.76
C THR A 712 -0.28 20.85 41.64
N ARG A 713 -1.25 21.24 40.83
CA ARG A 713 -1.10 22.29 39.81
C ARG A 713 -1.58 23.62 40.39
N LEU A 714 -0.72 24.62 40.37
CA LEU A 714 -0.98 25.94 40.92
C LEU A 714 -0.73 27.04 39.89
N ARG A 715 -1.36 28.19 40.06
CA ARG A 715 -1.08 29.44 39.36
C ARG A 715 -0.61 30.46 40.38
N LEU A 716 0.29 31.33 39.97
CA LEU A 716 0.77 32.44 40.79
C LEU A 716 0.20 33.72 40.22
N ARG A 717 -0.72 34.34 40.98
CA ARG A 717 -1.35 35.61 40.61
C ARG A 717 -0.66 36.75 41.34
N HIS A 718 -0.15 37.71 40.59
CA HIS A 718 0.44 38.92 41.17
C HIS A 718 -0.65 39.75 41.85
N GLN A 719 -0.50 40.04 43.14
CA GLN A 719 -1.58 40.61 43.96
C GLN A 719 -1.97 42.03 43.52
N GLN A 720 -0.97 42.88 43.24
CA GLN A 720 -1.21 44.29 42.90
C GLN A 720 -1.69 44.48 41.46
N LEU A 721 -1.06 43.79 40.51
CA LEU A 721 -1.36 43.94 39.07
C LEU A 721 -2.50 43.03 38.60
N GLY A 722 -2.84 41.99 39.38
CA GLY A 722 -3.86 41.00 39.02
C GLY A 722 -3.47 40.06 37.87
N CYS A 723 -2.24 40.13 37.37
CA CYS A 723 -1.72 39.31 36.28
C CYS A 723 -1.19 37.94 36.78
N TYR A 724 -0.95 37.00 35.86
CA TYR A 724 -0.54 35.62 36.16
C TYR A 724 0.87 35.33 35.67
N LEU A 725 1.67 34.67 36.50
CA LEU A 725 3.00 34.20 36.12
C LEU A 725 2.89 33.18 34.98
N ARG A 726 3.44 33.53 33.83
CA ARG A 726 3.33 32.77 32.59
C ARG A 726 4.69 32.55 31.95
N ALA A 727 4.98 31.30 31.60
CA ALA A 727 6.12 30.93 30.78
C ALA A 727 5.62 30.12 29.58
N SER A 728 5.68 30.73 28.40
CA SER A 728 5.25 30.09 27.14
C SER A 728 6.46 29.58 26.36
N ASN A 729 6.42 29.63 25.04
CA ASN A 729 7.51 29.16 24.17
C ASN A 729 8.29 30.32 23.52
N THR A 730 8.15 31.54 24.05
CA THR A 730 8.89 32.72 23.58
C THR A 730 10.32 32.66 24.10
N ILE A 731 11.29 32.65 23.20
CA ILE A 731 12.71 32.56 23.53
C ILE A 731 13.30 33.98 23.59
N LEU A 732 14.05 34.27 24.65
CA LEU A 732 14.79 35.52 24.78
C LEU A 732 15.97 35.58 23.78
N PRO A 733 16.39 36.78 23.35
CA PRO A 733 17.58 36.93 22.52
C PRO A 733 18.87 36.47 23.23
N GLN A 734 20.02 36.59 22.54
CA GLN A 734 21.31 36.12 23.05
C GLN A 734 21.70 36.67 24.43
N TRP A 735 21.29 37.90 24.77
CA TRP A 735 21.53 38.50 26.08
C TRP A 735 20.78 37.81 27.24
N GLY A 736 19.71 37.09 26.93
CA GLY A 736 18.96 36.24 27.87
C GLY A 736 19.29 34.76 27.69
N PHE A 737 20.49 34.46 27.16
CA PHE A 737 21.04 33.12 26.97
C PHE A 737 20.15 32.15 26.16
N LYS A 738 19.26 32.67 25.29
CA LYS A 738 18.25 31.88 24.58
C LYS A 738 17.37 31.03 25.52
N GLN A 739 17.14 31.50 26.74
CA GLN A 739 16.20 30.90 27.69
C GLN A 739 14.77 31.37 27.42
N VAL A 740 13.79 30.70 28.01
CA VAL A 740 12.37 31.03 27.82
C VAL A 740 12.01 32.28 28.63
N GLU A 741 11.27 33.21 28.01
CA GLU A 741 10.76 34.42 28.65
C GLU A 741 9.71 34.07 29.72
N THR A 742 9.91 34.58 30.93
CA THR A 742 8.89 34.58 31.98
C THR A 742 8.24 35.96 32.04
N SER A 743 6.91 36.01 31.99
CA SER A 743 6.14 37.25 31.93
C SER A 743 4.90 37.17 32.82
N CYS A 744 4.28 38.32 33.11
CA CYS A 744 3.03 38.38 33.86
C CYS A 744 1.86 38.70 32.90
N ASP A 745 1.03 37.71 32.62
CA ASP A 745 -0.10 37.80 31.70
C ASP A 745 -1.29 38.50 32.35
N LYS A 746 -1.82 39.53 31.70
CA LYS A 746 -2.91 40.35 32.20
C LYS A 746 -4.25 39.60 32.15
N GLU A 747 -4.40 38.63 31.26
CA GLU A 747 -5.64 37.89 31.08
C GLU A 747 -5.77 36.75 32.10
N ASN A 748 -6.91 36.69 32.80
CA ASN A 748 -7.24 35.52 33.61
C ASN A 748 -7.86 34.44 32.73
N ASN A 749 -7.02 33.59 32.15
CA ASN A 749 -7.47 32.41 31.43
C ASN A 749 -7.08 31.12 32.19
N PRO A 750 -8.02 30.54 32.97
CA PRO A 750 -7.77 29.29 33.68
C PRO A 750 -7.46 28.10 32.80
N LYS A 751 -7.69 28.15 31.48
CA LYS A 751 -7.36 27.07 30.53
C LYS A 751 -5.94 27.19 29.97
N ASP A 752 -5.23 28.29 30.22
CA ASP A 752 -3.86 28.45 29.75
C ASP A 752 -2.89 27.63 30.61
N VAL A 753 -2.44 26.50 30.05
CA VAL A 753 -1.50 25.58 30.70
C VAL A 753 -0.14 26.23 30.94
N HIS A 754 0.23 27.30 30.21
CA HIS A 754 1.48 28.03 30.42
C HIS A 754 1.49 28.88 31.69
N THR A 755 0.34 29.07 32.34
CA THR A 755 0.23 29.69 33.66
C THR A 755 0.29 28.69 34.81
N TYR A 756 0.30 27.39 34.49
CA TYR A 756 0.32 26.33 35.50
C TYR A 756 1.76 26.03 35.90
N TRP A 757 1.97 25.95 37.20
CA TRP A 757 3.22 25.59 37.83
C TRP A 757 2.99 24.41 38.77
N ASN A 758 4.04 23.65 39.03
CA ASN A 758 4.09 22.67 40.10
C ASN A 758 5.42 22.80 40.85
N VAL A 759 5.41 22.41 42.13
CA VAL A 759 6.63 22.32 42.92
C VAL A 759 7.33 21.02 42.52
N GLU A 760 8.48 21.13 41.84
CA GLU A 760 9.22 19.98 41.34
C GLU A 760 10.13 19.40 42.44
N SER A 761 11.09 20.19 42.90
CA SER A 761 12.00 19.81 43.99
C SER A 761 11.65 20.58 45.26
N HIS A 762 11.80 19.93 46.41
CA HIS A 762 11.41 20.47 47.70
C HIS A 762 12.37 19.99 48.79
N TRP A 763 12.89 20.92 49.59
CA TRP A 763 13.76 20.66 50.74
C TRP A 763 13.26 21.41 51.97
N ASN A 764 13.08 20.65 53.06
CA ASN A 764 12.76 21.16 54.38
C ASN A 764 13.08 20.09 55.43
N ASP A 765 14.08 20.33 56.28
CA ASP A 765 14.56 19.34 57.27
C ASP A 765 13.52 18.99 58.35
N ARG A 766 12.48 19.81 58.49
CA ARG A 766 11.40 19.61 59.47
C ARG A 766 10.27 18.72 58.95
N LEU A 767 10.28 18.33 57.68
CA LEU A 767 9.21 17.56 57.04
C LEU A 767 9.69 16.17 56.58
N PRO A 768 8.87 15.12 56.72
CA PRO A 768 9.24 13.78 56.29
C PRO A 768 9.24 13.67 54.75
N SER A 769 10.17 12.87 54.21
CA SER A 769 10.20 12.53 52.79
C SER A 769 8.94 11.76 52.35
N ALA A 770 8.53 11.96 51.10
CA ALA A 770 7.33 11.37 50.52
C ALA A 770 7.52 9.91 50.03
N ASP A 771 6.45 9.11 50.06
CA ASP A 771 6.47 7.76 49.45
C ASP A 771 6.41 7.84 47.91
N VAL A 772 7.33 7.15 47.25
CA VAL A 772 7.46 7.05 45.78
C VAL A 772 6.18 6.55 45.10
N LYS A 773 5.33 5.79 45.80
CA LYS A 773 4.02 5.33 45.28
C LYS A 773 3.11 6.48 44.86
N PHE A 774 3.26 7.66 45.46
CA PHE A 774 2.48 8.85 45.11
C PHE A 774 2.85 9.43 43.74
N TYR A 775 3.96 9.03 43.10
CA TYR A 775 4.48 9.70 41.90
C TYR A 775 4.33 8.95 40.57
N ARG A 776 3.59 7.82 40.52
CA ARG A 776 3.35 7.13 39.24
C ARG A 776 2.49 7.94 38.26
N SER A 777 3.05 8.28 37.09
CA SER A 777 2.33 8.78 35.91
C SER A 777 1.67 7.67 35.09
N PRO A 778 0.49 7.93 34.48
CA PRO A 778 -0.15 7.00 33.55
C PRO A 778 0.45 7.09 32.13
N PHE A 779 0.66 5.94 31.49
CA PHE A 779 1.28 5.85 30.15
C PHE A 779 0.67 6.79 29.10
N LEU A 780 -0.66 6.85 29.00
CA LEU A 780 -1.31 7.67 27.95
C LEU A 780 -0.99 9.16 28.10
N ARG A 781 -0.83 9.64 29.33
CA ARG A 781 -0.46 11.02 29.59
C ARG A 781 0.98 11.28 29.15
N ASP A 782 1.90 10.39 29.50
CA ASP A 782 3.31 10.52 29.15
C ASP A 782 3.52 10.39 27.63
N PHE A 783 2.76 9.49 27.00
CA PHE A 783 2.71 9.32 25.56
C PHE A 783 2.24 10.60 24.86
N TRP A 784 1.14 11.21 25.31
CA TRP A 784 0.68 12.50 24.76
C TRP A 784 1.71 13.60 25.00
N HIS A 785 2.27 13.67 26.21
CA HIS A 785 3.23 14.70 26.58
C HIS A 785 4.49 14.65 25.74
N LEU A 786 5.07 13.45 25.58
CA LEU A 786 6.24 13.27 24.75
C LEU A 786 5.94 13.62 23.30
N ASN A 787 4.83 13.16 22.72
CA ASN A 787 4.51 13.46 21.31
C ASN A 787 4.27 14.96 21.08
N VAL A 788 3.61 15.66 22.00
CA VAL A 788 3.46 17.13 21.89
C VAL A 788 4.81 17.82 22.02
N ALA A 789 5.66 17.40 22.95
CA ALA A 789 7.02 17.94 23.07
C ALA A 789 7.83 17.69 21.78
N MET A 790 7.75 16.50 21.18
CA MET A 790 8.36 16.19 19.89
C MET A 790 7.88 17.13 18.77
N MET A 791 6.57 17.40 18.70
CA MET A 791 5.99 18.31 17.71
C MET A 791 6.45 19.75 17.92
N THR A 792 6.45 20.24 19.17
CA THR A 792 6.92 21.58 19.52
C THR A 792 8.40 21.76 19.19
N SER A 793 9.25 20.79 19.57
CA SER A 793 10.68 20.82 19.23
C SER A 793 10.92 20.73 17.72
N ASN A 794 10.11 19.95 17.00
CA ASN A 794 10.21 19.89 15.54
C ASN A 794 9.83 21.21 14.86
N ASN A 795 8.86 21.95 15.42
CA ASN A 795 8.50 23.30 14.96
C ASN A 795 9.56 24.34 15.33
N ALA A 796 10.37 24.10 16.37
CA ALA A 796 11.46 24.97 16.79
C ALA A 796 12.76 24.79 15.97
N LEU A 797 12.86 23.78 15.10
CA LEU A 797 14.00 23.54 14.19
C LEU A 797 13.98 24.46 12.95
N ILE A 798 13.76 25.75 13.18
CA ILE A 798 13.76 26.78 12.13
C ILE A 798 15.22 27.12 11.80
N PRO A 799 15.62 27.15 10.52
CA PRO A 799 16.96 27.59 10.13
C PRO A 799 17.20 29.03 10.61
N ASP A 800 18.33 29.24 11.29
CA ASP A 800 18.78 30.57 11.69
C ASP A 800 19.28 31.30 10.43
N PRO A 801 18.65 32.42 10.00
CA PRO A 801 19.02 33.11 8.77
C PRO A 801 20.44 33.67 8.82
N ASP A 802 20.99 33.89 10.01
CA ASP A 802 22.34 34.43 10.22
C ASP A 802 23.41 33.32 10.26
N LYS A 803 23.01 32.04 10.23
CA LYS A 803 23.90 30.89 10.24
C LYS A 803 23.85 30.15 8.90
N GLU A 804 24.93 30.21 8.14
CA GLU A 804 25.06 29.38 6.93
C GLU A 804 25.26 27.90 7.30
N ASP A 805 24.22 27.09 7.12
CA ASP A 805 24.31 25.62 7.20
C ASP A 805 24.74 25.05 5.84
N ILE A 806 26.03 24.79 5.68
CA ILE A 806 26.63 24.22 4.47
C ILE A 806 26.15 22.80 4.12
N LEU A 807 25.46 22.12 5.04
CA LEU A 807 24.95 20.76 4.86
C LEU A 807 23.47 20.76 4.46
N ALA A 808 22.73 21.79 4.85
CA ALA A 808 21.32 21.94 4.52
C ALA A 808 21.12 22.08 3.01
N SER A 809 20.01 21.55 2.51
CA SER A 809 19.62 21.68 1.10
C SER A 809 18.15 22.04 0.99
N LYS A 810 17.77 22.71 -0.10
CA LYS A 810 16.37 23.08 -0.35
C LYS A 810 15.66 21.94 -1.09
N PRO A 811 14.34 21.79 -0.93
CA PRO A 811 13.58 20.75 -1.65
C PRO A 811 13.78 20.76 -3.17
N PHE A 812 13.87 21.95 -3.78
CA PHE A 812 14.12 22.12 -5.21
C PHE A 812 15.48 21.57 -5.67
N ASP A 813 16.44 21.41 -4.75
CA ASP A 813 17.76 20.90 -5.08
C ASP A 813 17.75 19.38 -5.33
N TRP A 814 16.74 18.66 -4.83
CA TRP A 814 16.77 17.20 -4.77
C TRP A 814 16.46 16.49 -6.11
N PRO A 815 15.37 16.84 -6.84
CA PRO A 815 14.97 16.08 -8.04
C PRO A 815 16.04 16.05 -9.15
N PHE A 816 16.78 17.15 -9.30
CA PHE A 816 17.82 17.29 -10.32
C PHE A 816 19.25 17.24 -9.76
N LEU A 817 19.41 16.88 -8.48
CA LEU A 817 20.71 16.81 -7.81
C LEU A 817 21.49 18.13 -7.99
N HIS A 818 20.94 19.26 -7.55
CA HIS A 818 21.68 20.52 -7.51
C HIS A 818 22.80 20.48 -6.47
N LEU A 819 22.53 19.87 -5.32
CA LEU A 819 23.48 19.77 -4.22
C LEU A 819 23.52 18.32 -3.72
N GLY A 820 24.71 17.84 -3.36
CA GLY A 820 24.90 16.60 -2.59
C GLY A 820 25.30 16.91 -1.15
N LEU A 821 25.55 15.88 -0.34
CA LEU A 821 25.88 16.06 1.08
C LEU A 821 27.20 15.36 1.43
N ARG A 822 28.15 16.12 2.01
CA ARG A 822 29.39 15.57 2.57
C ARG A 822 29.08 14.88 3.90
N MET A 823 29.39 13.59 4.02
CA MET A 823 28.98 12.78 5.17
C MET A 823 30.04 12.66 6.28
N CYS A 824 31.27 13.05 6.03
CA CYS A 824 32.38 12.93 6.98
C CYS A 824 33.40 14.05 6.74
N GLY A 825 34.53 14.03 7.45
CA GLY A 825 35.68 14.91 7.18
C GLY A 825 36.33 14.58 5.83
N TRP A 826 36.82 15.61 5.13
CA TRP A 826 37.43 15.48 3.80
C TRP A 826 38.94 15.69 3.82
N GLY A 827 39.61 15.37 4.94
CA GLY A 827 41.07 15.38 5.00
C GLY A 827 41.68 14.30 4.09
N ASP A 828 42.87 14.55 3.54
CA ASP A 828 43.53 13.65 2.58
C ASP A 828 43.75 12.22 3.12
N ASN A 829 44.02 12.11 4.41
CA ASN A 829 44.25 10.84 5.11
C ASN A 829 42.96 10.13 5.57
N GLN A 830 41.78 10.72 5.33
CA GLN A 830 40.50 10.16 5.74
C GLN A 830 39.70 9.63 4.54
N ILE A 831 38.89 8.59 4.81
CA ILE A 831 37.94 8.05 3.85
C ILE A 831 36.76 9.01 3.70
N LYS A 832 36.49 9.43 2.46
CA LYS A 832 35.46 10.44 2.15
C LYS A 832 34.21 9.77 1.60
N TYR A 833 33.05 10.13 2.16
CA TYR A 833 31.74 9.72 1.67
C TYR A 833 30.91 10.94 1.26
N TYR A 834 30.19 10.78 0.15
CA TYR A 834 29.33 11.83 -0.41
C TYR A 834 27.97 11.23 -0.75
N LEU A 835 26.92 11.78 -0.16
CA LEU A 835 25.55 11.39 -0.47
C LEU A 835 25.09 12.12 -1.74
N LEU A 836 25.08 11.38 -2.84
CA LEU A 836 24.56 11.81 -4.13
C LEU A 836 23.82 10.63 -4.78
N GLY A 837 22.59 10.86 -5.23
CA GLY A 837 21.87 9.86 -6.03
C GLY A 837 22.56 9.64 -7.37
N THR A 838 22.42 8.45 -7.96
CA THR A 838 22.95 8.19 -9.31
C THR A 838 22.26 9.12 -10.32
N PRO A 839 22.99 9.99 -11.06
CA PRO A 839 22.38 11.03 -11.89
C PRO A 839 21.39 10.51 -12.93
N VAL A 840 21.70 9.40 -13.60
CA VAL A 840 20.80 8.77 -14.57
C VAL A 840 19.46 8.38 -13.95
N ILE A 841 19.48 7.83 -12.72
CA ILE A 841 18.26 7.42 -12.01
C ILE A 841 17.48 8.65 -11.53
N ALA A 842 18.15 9.61 -10.91
CA ALA A 842 17.51 10.80 -10.35
C ALA A 842 16.91 11.70 -11.46
N TRP A 843 17.67 11.98 -12.51
CA TRP A 843 17.20 12.78 -13.65
C TRP A 843 16.13 12.03 -14.45
N GLY A 844 16.35 10.75 -14.72
CA GLY A 844 15.36 9.89 -15.39
C GLY A 844 14.05 9.84 -14.61
N GLY A 845 14.10 9.62 -13.30
CA GLY A 845 12.94 9.63 -12.40
C GLY A 845 12.22 10.97 -12.40
N SER A 846 12.93 12.09 -12.28
CA SER A 846 12.34 13.43 -12.30
C SER A 846 11.69 13.78 -13.65
N VAL A 847 12.35 13.46 -14.77
CA VAL A 847 11.78 13.64 -16.11
C VAL A 847 10.56 12.74 -16.32
N SER A 848 10.60 11.50 -15.81
CA SER A 848 9.48 10.55 -15.93
C SER A 848 8.20 11.07 -15.30
N LEU A 849 8.26 11.86 -14.22
CA LEU A 849 7.08 12.45 -13.60
C LEU A 849 6.40 13.47 -14.53
N ILE A 850 7.19 14.30 -15.21
CA ILE A 850 6.69 15.28 -16.19
C ILE A 850 6.08 14.55 -17.39
N VAL A 851 6.78 13.55 -17.93
CA VAL A 851 6.30 12.74 -19.05
C VAL A 851 5.05 11.95 -18.66
N GLY A 852 4.95 11.46 -17.43
CA GLY A 852 3.79 10.75 -16.90
C GLY A 852 2.54 11.64 -16.86
N LEU A 853 2.68 12.89 -16.41
CA LEU A 853 1.58 13.86 -16.44
C LEU A 853 1.17 14.24 -17.86
N LEU A 854 2.13 14.48 -18.75
CA LEU A 854 1.86 14.81 -20.15
C LEU A 854 1.18 13.65 -20.89
N SER A 855 1.66 12.42 -20.70
CA SER A 855 1.08 11.22 -21.31
C SER A 855 -0.34 10.96 -20.81
N PHE A 856 -0.58 11.06 -19.50
CA PHE A 856 -1.92 10.98 -18.93
C PHE A 856 -2.86 12.05 -19.49
N GLY A 857 -2.40 13.31 -19.57
CA GLY A 857 -3.17 14.41 -20.17
C GLY A 857 -3.53 14.15 -21.64
N VAL A 858 -2.57 13.68 -22.43
CA VAL A 858 -2.80 13.29 -23.84
C VAL A 858 -3.82 12.16 -23.94
N TYR A 859 -3.72 11.11 -23.13
CA TYR A 859 -4.68 10.00 -23.14
C TYR A 859 -6.08 10.46 -22.75
N ILE A 860 -6.23 11.34 -21.76
CA ILE A 860 -7.53 11.93 -21.41
C ILE A 860 -8.10 12.73 -22.57
N LEU A 861 -7.30 13.60 -23.20
CA LEU A 861 -7.76 14.41 -24.34
C LEU A 861 -8.19 13.53 -25.53
N ARG A 862 -7.45 12.47 -25.80
CA ARG A 862 -7.78 11.51 -26.88
C ARG A 862 -9.02 10.69 -26.54
N ARG A 863 -9.20 10.28 -25.29
CA ARG A 863 -10.40 9.60 -24.81
C ARG A 863 -11.64 10.50 -24.87
N GLN A 864 -11.50 11.78 -24.51
CA GLN A 864 -12.56 12.79 -24.66
C GLN A 864 -12.95 12.95 -26.14
N ARG A 865 -11.98 12.85 -27.05
CA ARG A 865 -12.17 12.80 -28.51
C ARG A 865 -12.59 11.42 -29.05
N LYS A 866 -12.95 10.47 -28.18
CA LYS A 866 -13.43 9.12 -28.51
C LYS A 866 -12.42 8.19 -29.21
N TYR A 867 -11.12 8.51 -29.13
CA TYR A 867 -10.09 7.54 -29.50
C TYR A 867 -9.96 6.48 -28.39
N ILE A 868 -9.96 5.20 -28.77
CA ILE A 868 -9.72 4.07 -27.86
C ILE A 868 -8.28 3.61 -28.08
N ASP A 869 -7.38 4.09 -27.22
CA ASP A 869 -5.95 3.78 -27.30
C ASP A 869 -5.59 2.43 -26.68
N MET A 870 -6.36 1.95 -25.70
CA MET A 870 -6.09 0.75 -24.90
C MET A 870 -7.39 0.03 -24.54
N GLU A 871 -7.30 -1.26 -24.27
CA GLU A 871 -8.42 -2.03 -23.69
C GLU A 871 -8.73 -1.55 -22.26
N PRO A 872 -9.98 -1.62 -21.75
CA PRO A 872 -10.31 -1.15 -20.41
C PRO A 872 -9.41 -1.69 -19.29
N ARG A 873 -9.00 -2.97 -19.37
CA ARG A 873 -8.07 -3.57 -18.38
C ARG A 873 -6.67 -2.97 -18.43
N GLU A 874 -6.14 -2.75 -19.64
CA GLU A 874 -4.83 -2.12 -19.84
C GLU A 874 -4.86 -0.68 -19.33
N TRP A 875 -5.96 0.04 -19.55
CA TRP A 875 -6.19 1.38 -19.04
C TRP A 875 -6.25 1.43 -17.51
N ASP A 876 -7.01 0.54 -16.87
CA ASP A 876 -7.13 0.50 -15.42
C ASP A 876 -5.79 0.19 -14.75
N HIS A 877 -5.03 -0.74 -15.33
CA HIS A 877 -3.66 -1.04 -14.88
C HIS A 877 -2.73 0.17 -15.05
N TYR A 878 -2.75 0.84 -16.20
CA TYR A 878 -1.97 2.05 -16.45
C TYR A 878 -2.26 3.13 -15.41
N LEU A 879 -3.54 3.38 -15.14
CA LEU A 879 -3.95 4.34 -14.12
C LEU A 879 -3.53 3.94 -12.71
N TYR A 880 -3.69 2.67 -12.35
CA TYR A 880 -3.37 2.19 -11.01
C TYR A 880 -1.88 2.40 -10.68
N VAL A 881 -0.99 1.93 -11.55
CA VAL A 881 0.47 2.07 -11.34
C VAL A 881 0.87 3.55 -11.40
N GLY A 882 0.34 4.30 -12.36
CA GLY A 882 0.59 5.74 -12.49
C GLY A 882 0.16 6.55 -11.27
N LYS A 883 -1.02 6.24 -10.68
CA LYS A 883 -1.53 6.89 -9.46
C LYS A 883 -0.62 6.62 -8.26
N ILE A 884 -0.27 5.36 -8.00
CA ILE A 884 0.61 5.01 -6.87
C ILE A 884 1.96 5.71 -7.01
N ALA A 885 2.58 5.68 -8.19
CA ALA A 885 3.86 6.30 -8.42
C ALA A 885 3.79 7.83 -8.31
N PHE A 886 2.78 8.48 -8.91
CA PHE A 886 2.67 9.93 -8.87
C PHE A 886 2.24 10.47 -7.51
N PHE A 887 1.14 9.97 -6.93
CA PHE A 887 0.68 10.44 -5.62
C PHE A 887 1.62 10.02 -4.50
N GLY A 888 2.29 8.87 -4.63
CA GLY A 888 3.36 8.48 -3.73
C GLY A 888 4.50 9.48 -3.75
N TRP A 889 4.96 9.91 -4.94
CA TRP A 889 5.95 10.97 -5.06
C TRP A 889 5.46 12.31 -4.50
N ALA A 890 4.26 12.75 -4.91
CA ALA A 890 3.70 14.06 -4.53
C ALA A 890 3.51 14.20 -3.02
N LEU A 891 2.94 13.19 -2.35
CA LEU A 891 2.72 13.21 -0.90
C LEU A 891 4.02 13.19 -0.10
N HIS A 892 5.10 12.61 -0.65
CA HIS A 892 6.41 12.59 0.00
C HIS A 892 7.30 13.78 -0.37
N TYR A 893 6.94 14.56 -1.40
CA TYR A 893 7.72 15.72 -1.84
C TYR A 893 7.09 17.05 -1.44
N LEU A 894 5.81 17.25 -1.75
CA LEU A 894 5.11 18.53 -1.60
C LEU A 894 5.12 19.07 -0.15
N PRO A 895 4.98 18.25 0.90
CA PRO A 895 5.06 18.77 2.26
C PRO A 895 6.38 19.48 2.56
N PHE A 896 7.50 19.01 2.00
CA PHE A 896 8.80 19.66 2.19
C PHE A 896 8.89 21.04 1.53
N LEU A 897 8.09 21.33 0.50
CA LEU A 897 8.01 22.67 -0.09
C LEU A 897 7.34 23.70 0.83
N ILE A 898 6.50 23.23 1.75
CA ILE A 898 5.71 24.06 2.68
C ILE A 898 6.39 24.14 4.06
N MET A 899 7.19 23.14 4.43
CA MET A 899 7.86 23.08 5.73
C MET A 899 8.97 24.14 5.87
N GLY A 900 8.81 25.07 6.82
CA GLY A 900 9.81 26.10 7.17
C GLY A 900 10.92 25.63 8.11
N ARG A 901 11.37 24.37 8.01
CA ARG A 901 12.41 23.79 8.88
C ARG A 901 13.66 23.41 8.11
N VAL A 902 14.76 23.11 8.80
CA VAL A 902 15.99 22.60 8.17
C VAL A 902 15.72 21.27 7.44
N THR A 903 16.19 21.15 6.20
CA THR A 903 16.06 19.93 5.39
C THR A 903 17.38 19.56 4.71
N TYR A 904 17.49 18.29 4.32
CA TYR A 904 18.73 17.66 3.84
C TYR A 904 18.40 16.71 2.69
N VAL A 905 19.39 16.40 1.84
CA VAL A 905 19.24 15.54 0.65
C VAL A 905 18.64 14.16 0.98
N HIS A 906 18.95 13.58 2.15
CA HIS A 906 18.43 12.28 2.56
C HIS A 906 16.90 12.25 2.73
N HIS A 907 16.24 13.41 2.91
CA HIS A 907 14.78 13.49 2.99
C HIS A 907 14.10 13.11 1.67
N TYR A 908 14.81 13.21 0.53
CA TYR A 908 14.29 12.82 -0.77
C TYR A 908 14.38 11.32 -1.05
N LEU A 909 15.10 10.53 -0.25
CA LEU A 909 15.29 9.09 -0.51
C LEU A 909 13.96 8.29 -0.59
N PRO A 910 12.98 8.48 0.32
CA PRO A 910 11.67 7.83 0.18
C PRO A 910 10.90 8.31 -1.05
N THR A 911 11.07 9.58 -1.43
CA THR A 911 10.41 10.21 -2.58
C THR A 911 10.98 9.69 -3.91
N LEU A 912 12.31 9.52 -3.97
CA LEU A 912 13.03 8.97 -5.12
C LEU A 912 12.48 7.59 -5.51
N TYR A 913 12.10 6.77 -4.52
CA TYR A 913 11.50 5.45 -4.76
C TYR A 913 10.32 5.51 -5.74
N PHE A 914 9.37 6.40 -5.49
CA PHE A 914 8.17 6.54 -6.31
C PHE A 914 8.47 7.14 -7.70
N SER A 915 9.47 8.03 -7.79
CA SER A 915 9.90 8.57 -9.10
C SER A 915 10.50 7.49 -10.00
N VAL A 916 11.17 6.51 -9.43
CA VAL A 916 11.74 5.40 -10.17
C VAL A 916 10.68 4.37 -10.56
N LEU A 917 9.67 4.14 -9.70
CA LEU A 917 8.49 3.37 -10.12
C LEU A 917 7.80 4.03 -11.33
N MET A 918 7.69 5.36 -11.35
CA MET A 918 7.15 6.09 -12.51
C MET A 918 8.03 5.88 -13.76
N LEU A 919 9.35 5.99 -13.63
CA LEU A 919 10.27 5.74 -14.75
C LEU A 919 10.10 4.33 -15.33
N ALA A 920 10.08 3.32 -14.48
CA ALA A 920 9.88 1.95 -14.90
C ALA A 920 8.51 1.73 -15.53
N HIS A 921 7.45 2.33 -14.96
CA HIS A 921 6.10 2.27 -15.51
C HIS A 921 6.01 2.84 -16.93
N LEU A 922 6.63 3.99 -17.19
CA LEU A 922 6.63 4.58 -18.53
C LEU A 922 7.48 3.81 -19.53
N LEU A 923 8.63 3.26 -19.10
CA LEU A 923 9.44 2.39 -19.95
C LEU A 923 8.69 1.10 -20.30
N ASP A 924 7.96 0.53 -19.33
CA ASP A 924 7.11 -0.63 -19.58
C ASP A 924 6.02 -0.30 -20.60
N HIS A 925 5.28 0.77 -20.36
CA HIS A 925 4.16 1.18 -21.19
C HIS A 925 4.57 1.51 -22.63
N PHE A 926 5.60 2.34 -22.82
CA PHE A 926 5.99 2.82 -24.14
C PHE A 926 6.91 1.85 -24.90
N VAL A 927 7.70 1.02 -24.20
CA VAL A 927 8.71 0.16 -24.83
C VAL A 927 8.41 -1.31 -24.65
N PHE A 928 8.42 -1.82 -23.41
CA PHE A 928 8.45 -3.27 -23.18
C PHE A 928 7.10 -3.96 -23.46
N SER A 929 6.00 -3.34 -23.03
CA SER A 929 4.63 -3.80 -23.26
C SER A 929 4.05 -3.29 -24.58
N SER A 930 4.70 -2.31 -25.22
CA SER A 930 4.30 -1.81 -26.54
C SER A 930 4.41 -2.87 -27.63
N ARG A 931 3.35 -2.99 -28.44
CA ARG A 931 3.29 -3.89 -29.61
C ARG A 931 4.06 -3.33 -30.82
N ARG A 932 4.51 -2.08 -30.77
CA ARG A 932 5.17 -1.39 -31.89
C ARG A 932 6.65 -1.77 -32.08
N PHE A 933 7.30 -2.25 -31.03
CA PHE A 933 8.74 -2.55 -31.05
C PHE A 933 9.00 -4.06 -31.13
N THR A 934 10.02 -4.45 -31.89
CA THR A 934 10.47 -5.85 -31.98
C THR A 934 11.19 -6.29 -30.69
N ALA A 935 11.29 -7.60 -30.47
CA ALA A 935 11.99 -8.15 -29.30
C ALA A 935 13.46 -7.70 -29.23
N GLN A 936 14.14 -7.63 -30.39
CA GLN A 936 15.51 -7.13 -30.48
C GLN A 936 15.63 -5.67 -30.04
N THR A 937 14.73 -4.78 -30.50
CA THR A 937 14.72 -3.38 -30.05
C THR A 937 14.48 -3.29 -28.55
N LYS A 938 13.60 -4.12 -27.98
CA LYS A 938 13.36 -4.17 -26.53
C LYS A 938 14.61 -4.61 -25.75
N TRP A 939 15.32 -5.65 -26.20
CA TRP A 939 16.62 -6.07 -25.62
C TRP A 939 17.67 -4.98 -25.70
N ILE A 940 17.75 -4.26 -26.82
CA ILE A 940 18.70 -3.16 -27.01
C ILE A 940 18.38 -2.03 -26.02
N VAL A 941 17.12 -1.59 -25.93
CA VAL A 941 16.72 -0.52 -24.99
C VAL A 941 16.98 -0.95 -23.55
N PHE A 942 16.63 -2.19 -23.18
CA PHE A 942 16.93 -2.73 -21.86
C PHE A 942 18.44 -2.73 -21.58
N GLY A 943 19.26 -3.21 -22.53
CA GLY A 943 20.72 -3.26 -22.41
C GLY A 943 21.34 -1.87 -22.24
N VAL A 944 20.86 -0.87 -22.98
CA VAL A 944 21.29 0.53 -22.85
C VAL A 944 20.88 1.12 -21.49
N CYS A 945 19.64 0.90 -21.06
CA CYS A 945 19.17 1.38 -19.75
C CYS A 945 19.94 0.72 -18.60
N ALA A 946 20.02 -0.61 -18.57
CA ALA A 946 20.76 -1.34 -17.54
C ALA A 946 22.26 -1.00 -17.56
N GLY A 947 22.87 -0.94 -18.75
CA GLY A 947 24.28 -0.59 -18.94
C GLY A 947 24.61 0.83 -18.47
N SER A 948 23.75 1.80 -18.76
CA SER A 948 23.94 3.19 -18.28
C SER A 948 23.79 3.33 -16.77
N ILE A 949 22.86 2.59 -16.15
CA ILE A 949 22.69 2.57 -14.69
C ILE A 949 23.91 1.96 -14.00
N VAL A 950 24.33 0.77 -14.44
CA VAL A 950 25.50 0.07 -13.88
C VAL A 950 26.78 0.86 -14.12
N GLY A 951 26.96 1.40 -15.33
CA GLY A 951 28.11 2.23 -15.69
C GLY A 951 28.20 3.50 -14.84
N THR A 952 27.08 4.19 -14.63
CA THR A 952 27.05 5.40 -13.80
C THR A 952 27.26 5.07 -12.32
N PHE A 953 26.67 3.99 -11.81
CA PHE A 953 26.97 3.52 -10.45
C PHE A 953 28.46 3.20 -10.28
N TRP A 954 29.07 2.50 -11.24
CA TRP A 954 30.48 2.14 -11.19
C TRP A 954 31.39 3.37 -11.24
N TRP A 955 31.03 4.38 -12.05
CA TRP A 955 31.73 5.66 -12.11
C TRP A 955 31.72 6.39 -10.76
N PHE A 956 30.55 6.46 -10.11
CA PHE A 956 30.38 7.13 -8.82
C PHE A 956 30.58 6.24 -7.59
N LYS A 957 31.06 4.99 -7.76
CA LYS A 957 31.15 4.01 -6.66
C LYS A 957 31.97 4.51 -5.47
N GLY A 958 32.98 5.34 -5.71
CA GLY A 958 33.82 5.93 -4.67
C GLY A 958 33.03 6.75 -3.65
N MET A 959 31.96 7.42 -4.08
CA MET A 959 31.10 8.23 -3.20
C MET A 959 30.40 7.38 -2.13
N ALA A 960 30.07 6.13 -2.46
CA ALA A 960 29.39 5.18 -1.58
C ALA A 960 30.35 4.20 -0.88
N PHE A 961 31.38 3.70 -1.58
CA PHE A 961 32.37 2.75 -1.04
C PHE A 961 33.57 3.43 -0.34
N GLY A 962 33.61 4.76 -0.37
CA GLY A 962 34.62 5.59 0.25
C GLY A 962 35.77 5.92 -0.69
N ILE A 963 36.05 7.21 -0.86
CA ILE A 963 37.18 7.75 -1.63
C ILE A 963 38.43 7.77 -0.73
N GLU A 964 39.56 7.28 -1.27
CA GLU A 964 40.88 7.25 -0.61
C GLU A 964 41.79 8.34 -1.20
N GLY A 965 42.65 8.93 -0.38
CA GLY A 965 43.62 9.92 -0.82
C GLY A 965 43.02 11.30 -1.13
N PRO A 966 43.81 12.22 -1.70
CA PRO A 966 43.38 13.59 -2.00
C PRO A 966 42.23 13.62 -3.00
N ILE A 967 41.17 14.37 -2.70
CA ILE A 967 39.97 14.39 -3.57
C ILE A 967 40.28 14.90 -4.98
N ASN A 968 41.24 15.82 -5.09
CA ASN A 968 41.62 16.45 -6.36
C ASN A 968 42.29 15.49 -7.35
N GLU A 969 42.76 14.32 -6.91
CA GLU A 969 43.31 13.27 -7.78
C GLU A 969 42.20 12.44 -8.47
N HIS A 970 40.99 12.43 -7.91
CA HIS A 970 39.85 11.71 -8.46
C HIS A 970 39.13 12.55 -9.50
N TRP A 971 39.61 12.53 -10.74
CA TRP A 971 39.04 13.32 -11.84
C TRP A 971 37.64 12.82 -12.29
N GLY A 972 36.85 13.72 -12.86
CA GLY A 972 35.60 13.36 -13.55
C GLY A 972 34.37 13.11 -12.66
N LEU A 973 34.45 13.42 -11.36
CA LEU A 973 33.33 13.31 -10.42
C LEU A 973 32.41 14.55 -10.43
N LEU A 974 32.90 15.69 -10.93
CA LEU A 974 32.15 16.94 -11.00
C LEU A 974 31.38 17.07 -12.32
N TRP A 975 30.21 16.43 -12.42
CA TRP A 975 29.32 16.62 -13.58
C TRP A 975 28.51 17.92 -13.49
N ARG A 976 28.40 18.50 -12.28
CA ARG A 976 27.71 19.76 -12.03
C ARG A 976 28.55 20.67 -11.14
N LYS A 977 28.67 21.95 -11.51
CA LYS A 977 29.49 22.94 -10.78
C LYS A 977 29.06 23.15 -9.32
N SER A 978 27.77 22.96 -9.02
CA SER A 978 27.21 23.13 -7.69
C SER A 978 27.52 21.97 -6.73
N TRP A 979 28.05 20.85 -7.24
CA TRP A 979 28.48 19.75 -6.36
C TRP A 979 29.79 20.13 -5.69
N ASN A 980 29.73 20.36 -4.39
CA ASN A 980 30.89 20.65 -3.53
C ASN A 980 31.76 19.41 -3.28
N ILE A 981 32.21 18.74 -4.35
CA ILE A 981 33.07 17.56 -4.27
C ILE A 981 34.52 18.00 -4.10
N TYR A 982 35.07 18.72 -5.07
CA TYR A 982 36.44 19.23 -4.97
C TYR A 982 36.52 20.39 -3.99
N GLU A 983 37.69 20.53 -3.36
CA GLU A 983 38.01 21.73 -2.60
C GLU A 983 38.25 22.87 -3.58
N VAL A 984 37.53 23.98 -3.39
CA VAL A 984 37.81 25.21 -4.13
C VAL A 984 39.14 25.72 -3.58
N LYS A 985 40.16 25.78 -4.43
CA LYS A 985 41.44 26.41 -4.09
C LYS A 985 41.28 27.88 -3.75
#